data_AF-A0A7Y1UI56-F1
#
_entry.id   AF-A0A7Y1UI56-F1
#
_cell.length_a   1.000
_cell.length_b   1.000
_cell.length_c   1.000
_cell.angle_alpha   90.00
_cell.angle_beta   90.00
_cell.angle_gamma   90.00
#
_symmetry.space_group_name_H-M   'P 1'
#
loop_
_entity.id
_entity.type
_entity.pdbx_description
1 polymer ?
#
loop_
_entity_poly.entity_id
_entity_poly.type
_entity_poly.pdbx_seq_one_letter_code
_entity_poly.pdbx_strand_id
1 'polypeptide(L)'
;MPAEESKSIQVYALTGGVGTGKTTFCRLLRELLPAAAVFDCDASVAGLLQRADIRERIRAALGPGVEGEGGGLSRDRLRDLVFREPDRRRELESILHPLVREECLAARDAAARDGGSPIFVADVPLLYESGFDFGAGRTLLVATSRATQRARLKSRDNFDDTLAEAILAAQLPIEDKIPLADVVFWNEGPEGVLRSQILRFLQTNELMSDEETKPPAGKGDESATPESSEPASVETVPKPDIPKHIDCNEFRERPLGDLVELAATLPIRTNAAAGKGDLIFEILSYYANEGAHLEVEGVVEQAKENYGMIRDPKRSFKTSPDDCYIGGKLIKEHDLRAGQWVRASLRGPRDRDKYLSALEIISIEGIPIADCTPPKDFDSLTSLFPEERFHLERPDDDALAVRLLDLVAPLGKGQRGLIVAPPRGGKTILLKQIAKSIEVNHPETKLIILLLDERPEEVTDFEEAVSAPVYASTFDEPSKRHAQVSDLVLERARRLVESGNDVVIMLDSLTRLARGYNNAQRGGPIGSGGLSPNALQQSRKFFGAARNVEEGGSLTIVATCLVETESRMDDIIFEELKGTGNMEIRLDRDLAERRVFPAIHIPQSGTRNDDRLYHPDEMAKVIELRKQLAAMPIGEAIETLMNQLSKTGSNVEFLMKGLR
;
A
#
# COMPACT_ATOMS: atom_id res chain seq x y z
N MET A 1 -51.11 22.59 -15.81
CA MET A 1 -50.67 21.28 -15.28
C MET A 1 -49.51 20.82 -16.15
N PRO A 2 -48.27 20.78 -15.66
CA PRO A 2 -47.21 20.13 -16.40
C PRO A 2 -47.43 18.60 -16.33
N ALA A 3 -47.20 17.92 -17.44
CA ALA A 3 -47.31 16.48 -17.56
C ALA A 3 -46.33 15.80 -16.58
N GLU A 4 -46.81 14.82 -15.83
CA GLU A 4 -45.96 13.92 -15.05
C GLU A 4 -44.98 13.24 -16.00
N GLU A 5 -43.68 13.47 -15.80
CA GLU A 5 -42.64 12.67 -16.41
C GLU A 5 -42.84 11.22 -15.98
N SER A 6 -43.16 10.35 -16.94
CA SER A 6 -43.15 8.89 -16.77
C SER A 6 -41.77 8.47 -16.23
N LYS A 7 -41.66 8.18 -14.93
CA LYS A 7 -40.44 7.59 -14.35
C LYS A 7 -40.11 6.30 -15.11
N SER A 8 -38.95 6.26 -15.75
CA SER A 8 -38.45 5.05 -16.40
C SER A 8 -38.05 4.01 -15.35
N ILE A 9 -38.48 2.77 -15.53
CA ILE A 9 -38.12 1.64 -14.66
C ILE A 9 -36.60 1.40 -14.71
N GLN A 10 -35.96 1.23 -13.56
CA GLN A 10 -34.53 0.90 -13.50
C GLN A 10 -34.32 -0.60 -13.67
N VAL A 11 -33.51 -1.01 -14.64
CA VAL A 11 -33.31 -2.43 -15.02
C VAL A 11 -31.92 -2.91 -14.62
N TYR A 12 -31.87 -3.95 -13.79
CA TYR A 12 -30.63 -4.54 -13.28
C TYR A 12 -30.52 -6.03 -13.59
N ALA A 13 -29.30 -6.49 -13.83
CA ALA A 13 -28.97 -7.90 -13.90
C ALA A 13 -28.29 -8.36 -12.60
N LEU A 14 -28.93 -9.26 -11.86
CA LEU A 14 -28.37 -9.88 -10.67
C LEU A 14 -27.59 -11.13 -11.06
N THR A 15 -26.33 -11.19 -10.63
CA THR A 15 -25.45 -12.34 -10.84
C THR A 15 -24.71 -12.69 -9.56
N GLY A 16 -24.02 -13.82 -9.59
CA GLY A 16 -23.36 -14.43 -8.46
C GLY A 16 -23.18 -15.91 -8.72
N GLY A 17 -22.09 -16.48 -8.23
CA GLY A 17 -21.86 -17.92 -8.34
C GLY A 17 -22.88 -18.75 -7.57
N VAL A 18 -22.77 -20.06 -7.67
CA VAL A 18 -23.55 -20.96 -6.81
C VAL A 18 -23.09 -20.78 -5.35
N GLY A 19 -24.04 -20.81 -4.41
CA GLY A 19 -23.76 -20.65 -2.98
C GLY A 19 -23.52 -19.21 -2.50
N THR A 20 -23.54 -18.20 -3.38
CA THR A 20 -23.31 -16.80 -2.97
C THR A 20 -24.51 -16.16 -2.28
N GLY A 21 -25.72 -16.72 -2.42
CA GLY A 21 -26.94 -16.25 -1.74
C GLY A 21 -27.82 -15.27 -2.54
N LYS A 22 -27.82 -15.37 -3.88
CA LYS A 22 -28.74 -14.62 -4.75
C LYS A 22 -30.21 -14.75 -4.35
N THR A 23 -30.66 -15.96 -3.99
CA THR A 23 -32.03 -16.19 -3.51
C THR A 23 -32.34 -15.40 -2.23
N THR A 24 -31.38 -15.31 -1.31
CA THR A 24 -31.50 -14.51 -0.08
C THR A 24 -31.59 -13.03 -0.41
N PHE A 25 -30.77 -12.55 -1.36
CA PHE A 25 -30.84 -11.19 -1.87
C PHE A 25 -32.23 -10.88 -2.47
N CYS A 26 -32.73 -11.72 -3.38
CA CYS A 26 -34.04 -11.53 -4.01
C CYS A 26 -35.19 -11.51 -3.00
N ARG A 27 -35.14 -12.35 -1.97
CA ARG A 27 -36.12 -12.32 -0.88
C ARG A 27 -36.06 -11.01 -0.10
N LEU A 28 -34.87 -10.61 0.36
CA LEU A 28 -34.68 -9.38 1.13
C LEU A 28 -35.05 -8.14 0.30
N LEU A 29 -34.77 -8.13 -1.00
CA LEU A 29 -35.18 -7.05 -1.89
C LEU A 29 -36.69 -6.91 -1.95
N ARG A 30 -37.44 -8.02 -2.10
CA ARG A 30 -38.91 -8.00 -2.09
C ARG A 30 -39.50 -7.63 -0.72
N GLU A 31 -38.83 -8.01 0.38
CA GLU A 31 -39.25 -7.60 1.72
C GLU A 31 -39.06 -6.10 1.96
N LEU A 32 -37.93 -5.56 1.52
CA LEU A 32 -37.61 -4.15 1.69
C LEU A 32 -38.43 -3.30 0.72
N LEU A 33 -38.51 -3.69 -0.54
CA LEU A 33 -39.25 -3.00 -1.60
C LEU A 33 -40.29 -3.96 -2.20
N PRO A 34 -41.51 -4.05 -1.64
CA PRO A 34 -42.58 -4.92 -2.15
C PRO A 34 -42.96 -4.64 -3.60
N ALA A 35 -42.74 -3.40 -4.06
CA ALA A 35 -42.94 -3.00 -5.44
C ALA A 35 -41.81 -3.44 -6.39
N ALA A 36 -40.77 -4.14 -5.94
CA ALA A 36 -39.70 -4.61 -6.82
C ALA A 36 -40.15 -5.78 -7.70
N ALA A 37 -40.02 -5.64 -9.02
CA ALA A 37 -40.21 -6.75 -9.94
C ALA A 37 -38.91 -7.56 -10.02
N VAL A 38 -38.97 -8.87 -9.74
CA VAL A 38 -37.82 -9.76 -9.81
C VAL A 38 -38.15 -10.97 -10.67
N PHE A 39 -37.40 -11.13 -11.76
CA PHE A 39 -37.52 -12.24 -12.71
C PHE A 39 -36.46 -13.31 -12.42
N ASP A 40 -36.88 -14.57 -12.29
CA ASP A 40 -36.01 -15.72 -12.03
C ASP A 40 -35.85 -16.55 -13.31
N CYS A 41 -34.65 -16.51 -13.90
CA CYS A 41 -34.35 -17.23 -15.14
C CYS A 41 -34.42 -18.76 -14.97
N ASP A 42 -34.06 -19.30 -13.81
CA ASP A 42 -34.11 -20.74 -13.55
C ASP A 42 -35.56 -21.22 -13.46
N ALA A 43 -36.44 -20.42 -12.86
CA ALA A 43 -37.87 -20.70 -12.82
C ALA A 43 -38.51 -20.65 -14.22
N SER A 44 -38.12 -19.69 -15.06
CA SER A 44 -38.55 -19.60 -16.48
C SER A 44 -38.12 -20.84 -17.25
N VAL A 45 -36.84 -21.25 -17.16
CA VAL A 45 -36.35 -22.49 -17.77
C VAL A 45 -37.13 -23.70 -17.28
N ALA A 46 -37.39 -23.81 -15.98
CA ALA A 46 -38.15 -24.90 -15.41
C ALA A 46 -39.59 -24.98 -15.96
N GLY A 47 -40.22 -23.85 -16.26
CA GLY A 47 -41.54 -23.76 -16.91
C GLY A 47 -41.49 -24.12 -18.39
N LEU A 48 -40.51 -23.60 -19.13
CA LEU A 48 -40.30 -23.90 -20.55
C LEU A 48 -40.09 -25.40 -20.79
N LEU A 49 -39.34 -26.07 -19.92
CA LEU A 49 -39.11 -27.51 -19.97
C LEU A 49 -40.38 -28.37 -19.78
N GLN A 50 -41.47 -27.80 -19.28
CA GLN A 50 -42.76 -28.49 -19.15
C GLN A 50 -43.64 -28.37 -20.39
N ARG A 51 -43.37 -27.41 -21.28
CA ARG A 51 -44.18 -27.17 -22.47
C ARG A 51 -43.95 -28.27 -23.51
N ALA A 52 -45.03 -28.78 -24.10
CA ALA A 52 -44.97 -29.92 -25.02
C ALA A 52 -44.12 -29.61 -26.28
N ASP A 53 -44.30 -28.44 -26.88
CA ASP A 53 -43.56 -27.94 -28.04
C ASP A 53 -42.05 -27.83 -27.77
N ILE A 54 -41.67 -27.34 -26.59
CA ILE A 54 -40.26 -27.20 -26.20
C ILE A 54 -39.62 -28.56 -25.90
N ARG A 55 -40.35 -29.47 -25.24
CA ARG A 55 -39.87 -30.84 -24.99
C ARG A 55 -39.60 -31.58 -26.30
N GLU A 56 -40.46 -31.43 -27.29
CA GLU A 56 -40.26 -32.03 -28.62
C GLU A 56 -39.04 -31.44 -29.35
N ARG A 57 -38.86 -30.11 -29.30
CA ARG A 57 -37.67 -29.45 -29.87
C ARG A 57 -36.37 -29.93 -29.21
N ILE A 58 -36.37 -30.08 -27.89
CA ILE A 58 -35.20 -30.59 -27.13
C ILE A 58 -34.92 -32.05 -27.46
N ARG A 59 -35.96 -32.90 -27.61
CA ARG A 59 -35.78 -34.30 -28.05
C ARG A 59 -35.21 -34.41 -29.45
N ALA A 60 -35.70 -33.59 -30.38
CA ALA A 60 -35.24 -33.58 -31.75
C ALA A 60 -33.76 -33.16 -31.86
N ALA A 61 -33.32 -32.22 -31.01
CA ALA A 61 -31.95 -31.73 -30.98
C ALA A 61 -30.99 -32.69 -30.23
N LEU A 62 -31.32 -33.11 -29.01
CA LEU A 62 -30.40 -33.86 -28.14
C LEU A 62 -30.48 -35.39 -28.30
N GLY A 63 -31.43 -35.90 -29.08
CA GLY A 63 -31.57 -37.33 -29.38
C GLY A 63 -32.12 -38.20 -28.22
N PRO A 64 -32.20 -39.54 -28.42
CA PRO A 64 -32.74 -40.47 -27.43
C PRO A 64 -31.76 -40.59 -26.25
N GLY A 65 -32.17 -40.11 -25.07
CA GLY A 65 -31.34 -40.14 -23.85
C GLY A 65 -31.78 -39.15 -22.75
N VAL A 66 -32.55 -38.13 -23.10
CA VAL A 66 -33.04 -37.08 -22.17
C VAL A 66 -34.44 -37.35 -21.62
N GLU A 67 -35.04 -38.49 -21.96
CA GLU A 67 -36.41 -38.83 -21.60
C GLU A 67 -36.52 -39.35 -20.16
N GLY A 68 -37.57 -38.96 -19.46
CA GLY A 68 -37.98 -39.50 -18.16
C GLY A 68 -39.14 -40.49 -18.30
N GLU A 69 -39.48 -41.17 -17.21
CA GLU A 69 -40.66 -42.04 -17.16
C GLU A 69 -41.94 -41.21 -17.39
N GLY A 70 -42.85 -41.70 -18.25
CA GLY A 70 -44.12 -41.02 -18.56
C GLY A 70 -44.07 -39.98 -19.68
N GLY A 71 -43.02 -39.96 -20.51
CA GLY A 71 -42.97 -39.09 -21.71
C GLY A 71 -42.68 -37.62 -21.40
N GLY A 72 -42.05 -37.33 -20.26
CA GLY A 72 -41.43 -36.03 -19.92
C GLY A 72 -39.91 -36.00 -20.20
N LEU A 73 -39.26 -34.88 -19.94
CA LEU A 73 -37.79 -34.79 -19.90
C LEU A 73 -37.30 -35.09 -18.47
N SER A 74 -36.25 -35.89 -18.32
CA SER A 74 -35.61 -36.14 -17.02
C SER A 74 -34.60 -35.05 -16.73
N ARG A 75 -34.81 -34.27 -15.65
CA ARG A 75 -33.90 -33.19 -15.24
C ARG A 75 -32.50 -33.72 -14.92
N ASP A 76 -32.39 -34.87 -14.28
CA ASP A 76 -31.10 -35.46 -13.90
C ASP A 76 -30.33 -35.96 -15.12
N ARG A 77 -30.99 -36.63 -16.08
CA ARG A 77 -30.35 -37.07 -17.33
C ARG A 77 -29.94 -35.88 -18.20
N LEU A 78 -30.78 -34.84 -18.27
CA LEU A 78 -30.47 -33.61 -19.01
C LEU A 78 -29.25 -32.91 -18.40
N ARG A 79 -29.19 -32.82 -17.06
CA ARG A 79 -28.06 -32.28 -16.32
C ARG A 79 -26.78 -33.06 -16.62
N ASP A 80 -26.79 -34.38 -16.45
CA ASP A 80 -25.62 -35.23 -16.68
C ASP A 80 -25.08 -35.11 -18.11
N LEU A 81 -25.98 -35.03 -19.10
CA LEU A 81 -25.61 -34.91 -20.51
C LEU A 81 -24.96 -33.55 -20.82
N VAL A 82 -25.55 -32.46 -20.33
CA VAL A 82 -25.10 -31.08 -20.56
C VAL A 82 -23.77 -30.78 -19.84
N PHE A 83 -23.51 -31.42 -18.69
CA PHE A 83 -22.24 -31.29 -17.98
C PHE A 83 -21.10 -32.11 -18.63
N ARG A 84 -21.40 -33.24 -19.29
CA ARG A 84 -20.39 -34.08 -19.94
C ARG A 84 -20.03 -33.63 -21.36
N GLU A 85 -20.97 -33.05 -22.10
CA GLU A 85 -20.80 -32.72 -23.52
C GLU A 85 -21.06 -31.21 -23.79
N PRO A 86 -20.00 -30.38 -23.87
CA PRO A 86 -20.13 -28.93 -24.08
C PRO A 86 -20.87 -28.50 -25.35
N ASP A 87 -20.82 -29.32 -26.42
CA ASP A 87 -21.54 -29.04 -27.66
C ASP A 87 -23.06 -29.24 -27.50
N ARG A 88 -23.48 -30.26 -26.75
CA ARG A 88 -24.89 -30.49 -26.40
C ARG A 88 -25.44 -29.42 -25.47
N ARG A 89 -24.60 -28.89 -24.57
CA ARG A 89 -24.93 -27.74 -23.75
C ARG A 89 -25.27 -26.52 -24.62
N ARG A 90 -24.42 -26.17 -25.59
CA ARG A 90 -24.67 -25.06 -26.51
C ARG A 90 -25.95 -25.25 -27.32
N GLU A 91 -26.25 -26.47 -27.73
CA GLU A 91 -27.48 -26.79 -28.47
C GLU A 91 -28.74 -26.59 -27.60
N LEU A 92 -28.72 -27.08 -26.35
CA LEU A 92 -29.81 -26.84 -25.39
C LEU A 92 -30.00 -25.34 -25.10
N GLU A 93 -28.90 -24.63 -24.84
CA GLU A 93 -28.89 -23.19 -24.59
C GLU A 93 -29.45 -22.41 -25.80
N SER A 94 -29.17 -22.85 -27.04
CA SER A 94 -29.70 -22.21 -28.26
C SER A 94 -31.23 -22.31 -28.40
N ILE A 95 -31.85 -23.31 -27.77
CA ILE A 95 -33.31 -23.49 -27.76
C ILE A 95 -33.95 -22.66 -26.65
N LEU A 96 -33.35 -22.68 -25.45
CA LEU A 96 -33.93 -22.08 -24.25
C LEU A 96 -33.64 -20.58 -24.10
N HIS A 97 -32.41 -20.12 -24.36
CA HIS A 97 -32.02 -18.73 -24.10
C HIS A 97 -32.86 -17.69 -24.86
N PRO A 98 -33.21 -17.87 -26.16
CA PRO A 98 -34.09 -16.92 -26.86
C PRO A 98 -35.48 -16.80 -26.22
N LEU A 99 -36.04 -17.92 -25.73
CA LEU A 99 -37.35 -17.97 -25.10
C LEU A 99 -37.34 -17.35 -23.70
N VAL A 100 -36.30 -17.63 -22.90
CA VAL A 100 -36.10 -17.00 -21.59
C VAL A 100 -35.91 -15.49 -21.75
N ARG A 101 -35.21 -15.05 -22.81
CA ARG A 101 -35.05 -13.63 -23.13
C ARG A 101 -36.39 -12.99 -23.46
N GLU A 102 -37.22 -13.65 -24.26
CA GLU A 102 -38.57 -13.18 -24.61
C GLU A 102 -39.47 -13.07 -23.36
N GLU A 103 -39.50 -14.09 -22.50
CA GLU A 103 -40.25 -14.06 -21.23
C GLU A 103 -39.74 -12.97 -20.28
N CYS A 104 -38.43 -12.77 -20.20
CA CYS A 104 -37.81 -11.72 -19.37
C CYS A 104 -38.15 -10.31 -19.88
N LEU A 105 -38.07 -10.07 -21.18
CA LEU A 105 -38.45 -8.79 -21.79
C LEU A 105 -39.95 -8.53 -21.64
N ALA A 106 -40.79 -9.54 -21.81
CA ALA A 106 -42.23 -9.41 -21.58
C ALA A 106 -42.55 -9.09 -20.11
N ALA A 107 -41.86 -9.72 -19.16
CA ALA A 107 -42.00 -9.45 -17.73
C ALA A 107 -41.52 -8.04 -17.36
N ARG A 108 -40.43 -7.56 -17.97
CA ARG A 108 -39.95 -6.18 -17.82
C ARG A 108 -40.96 -5.19 -18.37
N ASP A 109 -41.47 -5.41 -19.59
CA ASP A 109 -42.42 -4.52 -20.24
C ASP A 109 -43.80 -4.54 -19.56
N ALA A 110 -44.14 -5.63 -18.88
CA ALA A 110 -45.31 -5.71 -18.00
C ALA A 110 -45.07 -4.93 -16.69
N ALA A 111 -43.89 -5.05 -16.09
CA ALA A 111 -43.51 -4.29 -14.90
C ALA A 111 -43.45 -2.77 -15.17
N ALA A 112 -43.08 -2.37 -16.40
CA ALA A 112 -43.02 -0.98 -16.82
C ALA A 112 -44.39 -0.35 -17.14
N ARG A 113 -45.44 -1.16 -17.37
CA ARG A 113 -46.81 -0.68 -17.62
C ARG A 113 -47.52 -0.48 -16.27
N ASP A 114 -48.46 0.48 -16.19
CA ASP A 114 -49.29 0.81 -15.01
C ASP A 114 -48.59 1.47 -13.79
N GLY A 115 -47.59 2.33 -14.00
CA GLY A 115 -46.87 2.94 -12.86
C GLY A 115 -46.18 1.89 -11.96
N GLY A 116 -45.99 0.70 -12.51
CA GLY A 116 -45.48 -0.49 -11.85
C GLY A 116 -43.99 -0.41 -11.62
N SER A 117 -43.59 -0.93 -10.47
CA SER A 117 -42.23 -1.25 -10.03
C SER A 117 -41.13 -0.22 -10.35
N PRO A 118 -40.55 0.47 -9.35
CA PRO A 118 -39.44 1.40 -9.60
C PRO A 118 -38.15 0.68 -10.05
N ILE A 119 -38.08 -0.63 -9.84
CA ILE A 119 -36.95 -1.48 -10.19
C ILE A 119 -37.41 -2.83 -10.78
N PHE A 120 -36.71 -3.27 -11.82
CA PHE A 120 -36.75 -4.63 -12.37
C PHE A 120 -35.39 -5.30 -12.21
N VAL A 121 -35.34 -6.49 -11.61
CA VAL A 121 -34.11 -7.27 -11.40
C VAL A 121 -34.27 -8.66 -12.03
N ALA A 122 -33.41 -9.03 -12.97
CA ALA A 122 -33.35 -10.41 -13.46
C ALA A 122 -32.22 -11.18 -12.78
N ASP A 123 -32.52 -12.31 -12.13
CA ASP A 123 -31.53 -13.25 -11.58
C ASP A 123 -30.99 -14.14 -12.70
N VAL A 124 -29.74 -13.86 -13.11
CA VAL A 124 -29.04 -14.52 -14.22
C VAL A 124 -27.81 -15.27 -13.65
N PRO A 125 -27.89 -16.59 -13.45
CA PRO A 125 -26.84 -17.37 -12.77
C PRO A 125 -25.44 -17.34 -13.42
N LEU A 126 -25.33 -17.03 -14.72
CA LEU A 126 -24.08 -17.05 -15.51
C LEU A 126 -23.95 -15.84 -16.43
N LEU A 127 -24.27 -14.65 -15.90
CA LEU A 127 -24.35 -13.42 -16.70
C LEU A 127 -23.09 -13.12 -17.53
N TYR A 128 -21.90 -13.19 -16.92
CA TYR A 128 -20.64 -12.83 -17.58
C TYR A 128 -20.13 -13.93 -18.52
N GLU A 129 -20.46 -15.19 -18.21
CA GLU A 129 -20.03 -16.36 -18.98
C GLU A 129 -20.90 -16.61 -20.22
N SER A 130 -22.17 -16.18 -20.19
CA SER A 130 -23.14 -16.43 -21.27
C SER A 130 -23.39 -15.22 -22.18
N GLY A 131 -22.92 -14.03 -21.82
CA GLY A 131 -23.16 -12.80 -22.58
C GLY A 131 -24.64 -12.44 -22.70
N PHE A 132 -25.46 -12.88 -21.75
CA PHE A 132 -26.92 -12.74 -21.77
C PHE A 132 -27.33 -11.30 -21.51
N ASP A 133 -27.62 -10.58 -22.60
CA ASP A 133 -28.15 -9.21 -22.55
C ASP A 133 -29.69 -9.23 -22.59
N PHE A 134 -30.37 -8.33 -21.88
CA PHE A 134 -31.82 -8.10 -21.95
C PHE A 134 -32.15 -6.60 -21.82
N GLY A 135 -31.17 -5.74 -22.14
CA GLY A 135 -31.27 -4.30 -21.98
C GLY A 135 -31.09 -3.82 -20.53
N ALA A 136 -30.31 -4.56 -19.73
CA ALA A 136 -29.94 -4.11 -18.39
C ALA A 136 -28.94 -2.95 -18.48
N GLY A 137 -29.19 -1.87 -17.72
CA GLY A 137 -28.29 -0.72 -17.69
C GLY A 137 -27.14 -0.86 -16.69
N ARG A 138 -27.28 -1.77 -15.72
CA ARG A 138 -26.33 -2.00 -14.62
C ARG A 138 -26.38 -3.44 -14.09
N THR A 139 -25.31 -3.88 -13.45
CA THR A 139 -25.10 -5.23 -12.93
C THR A 139 -24.94 -5.23 -11.40
N LEU A 140 -25.62 -6.17 -10.74
CA LEU A 140 -25.57 -6.41 -9.30
C LEU A 140 -24.90 -7.76 -9.05
N LEU A 141 -23.84 -7.80 -8.26
CA LEU A 141 -23.14 -9.04 -7.91
C LEU A 141 -23.35 -9.36 -6.44
N VAL A 142 -23.87 -10.56 -6.12
CA VAL A 142 -23.81 -11.11 -4.76
C VAL A 142 -22.54 -11.94 -4.63
N ALA A 143 -21.62 -11.49 -3.78
CA ALA A 143 -20.28 -12.04 -3.65
C ALA A 143 -20.03 -12.63 -2.26
N THR A 144 -19.32 -13.76 -2.23
CA THR A 144 -18.92 -14.50 -1.03
C THR A 144 -17.56 -15.16 -1.28
N SER A 145 -16.83 -15.52 -0.25
CA SER A 145 -15.60 -16.29 -0.35
C SER A 145 -15.87 -17.69 -0.89
N ARG A 146 -14.86 -18.26 -1.57
CA ARG A 146 -14.92 -19.63 -2.10
C ARG A 146 -15.14 -20.66 -0.99
N ALA A 147 -14.58 -20.43 0.20
CA ALA A 147 -14.77 -21.27 1.37
C ALA A 147 -16.24 -21.31 1.81
N THR A 148 -16.91 -20.16 1.87
CA THR A 148 -18.33 -20.05 2.22
C THR A 148 -19.24 -20.62 1.14
N GLN A 149 -18.91 -20.45 -0.15
CA GLN A 149 -19.65 -21.10 -1.24
C GLN A 149 -19.60 -22.62 -1.10
N ARG A 150 -18.42 -23.18 -0.81
CA ARG A 150 -18.23 -24.61 -0.59
C ARG A 150 -18.99 -25.09 0.65
N ALA A 151 -18.91 -24.37 1.77
CA ALA A 151 -19.64 -24.73 2.99
C ALA A 151 -21.17 -24.72 2.78
N ARG A 152 -21.69 -23.72 2.08
CA ARG A 152 -23.14 -23.61 1.76
C ARG A 152 -23.60 -24.68 0.79
N LEU A 153 -22.77 -25.04 -0.20
CA LEU A 153 -23.04 -26.14 -1.11
C LEU A 153 -23.10 -27.48 -0.39
N LYS A 154 -22.16 -27.74 0.53
CA LYS A 154 -22.13 -28.95 1.36
C LYS A 154 -23.34 -29.08 2.28
N SER A 155 -23.86 -27.96 2.79
CA SER A 155 -25.01 -27.95 3.69
C SER A 155 -26.36 -28.24 3.01
N ARG A 156 -26.39 -28.34 1.68
CA ARG A 156 -27.59 -28.71 0.91
C ARG A 156 -27.56 -30.20 0.62
N ASP A 157 -28.65 -30.90 0.94
CA ASP A 157 -28.81 -32.31 0.58
C ASP A 157 -28.53 -32.51 -0.92
N ASN A 158 -27.68 -33.49 -1.27
CA ASN A 158 -27.25 -33.90 -2.63
C ASN A 158 -25.98 -33.27 -3.26
N PHE A 159 -25.01 -32.72 -2.50
CA PHE A 159 -23.71 -32.29 -3.05
C PHE A 159 -22.52 -33.02 -2.40
N ASP A 160 -21.85 -33.89 -3.17
CA ASP A 160 -20.52 -34.41 -2.79
C ASP A 160 -19.39 -33.40 -3.12
N ASP A 161 -18.22 -33.56 -2.49
CA ASP A 161 -17.07 -32.65 -2.62
C ASP A 161 -16.57 -32.52 -4.07
N THR A 162 -16.67 -33.58 -4.86
CA THR A 162 -16.22 -33.66 -6.26
C THR A 162 -17.15 -32.87 -7.17
N LEU A 163 -18.46 -33.01 -6.97
CA LEU A 163 -19.49 -32.33 -7.74
C LEU A 163 -19.55 -30.83 -7.41
N ALA A 164 -19.34 -30.46 -6.14
CA ALA A 164 -19.29 -29.05 -5.73
C ALA A 164 -18.11 -28.30 -6.38
N GLU A 165 -16.92 -28.90 -6.41
CA GLU A 165 -15.75 -28.29 -7.07
C GLU A 165 -15.91 -28.23 -8.59
N ALA A 166 -16.50 -29.26 -9.22
CA ALA A 166 -16.79 -29.24 -10.66
C ALA A 166 -17.73 -28.09 -11.05
N ILE A 167 -18.73 -27.78 -10.21
CA ILE A 167 -19.67 -26.67 -10.44
C ILE A 167 -19.01 -25.31 -10.22
N LEU A 168 -18.17 -25.18 -9.19
CA LEU A 168 -17.43 -23.94 -8.92
C LEU A 168 -16.38 -23.66 -10.00
N ALA A 169 -15.70 -24.69 -10.52
CA ALA A 169 -14.71 -24.56 -11.59
C ALA A 169 -15.33 -24.20 -12.95
N ALA A 170 -16.61 -24.51 -13.16
CA ALA A 170 -17.34 -24.16 -14.38
C ALA A 170 -17.84 -22.70 -14.41
N GLN A 171 -17.56 -21.91 -13.37
CA GLN A 171 -17.98 -20.51 -13.21
C GLN A 171 -16.75 -19.62 -13.15
N LEU A 172 -16.88 -18.38 -13.65
CA LEU A 172 -15.84 -17.39 -13.44
C LEU A 172 -15.70 -17.13 -11.92
N PRO A 173 -14.47 -17.12 -11.36
CA PRO A 173 -14.25 -16.84 -9.94
C PRO A 173 -14.90 -15.54 -9.49
N ILE A 174 -15.36 -15.49 -8.23
CA ILE A 174 -16.01 -14.28 -7.67
C ILE A 174 -15.05 -13.08 -7.70
N GLU A 175 -13.76 -13.30 -7.44
CA GLU A 175 -12.70 -12.29 -7.49
C GLU A 175 -12.62 -11.60 -8.86
N ASP A 176 -12.82 -12.37 -9.94
CA ASP A 176 -12.80 -11.87 -11.31
C ASP A 176 -14.14 -11.22 -11.72
N LYS A 177 -15.25 -11.56 -11.03
CA LYS A 177 -16.58 -10.93 -11.23
C LYS A 177 -16.69 -9.56 -10.56
N ILE A 178 -16.00 -9.34 -9.43
CA ILE A 178 -16.03 -8.08 -8.67
C ILE A 178 -15.69 -6.85 -9.52
N PRO A 179 -14.59 -6.82 -10.31
CA PRO A 179 -14.26 -5.64 -11.13
C PRO A 179 -15.22 -5.42 -12.31
N LEU A 180 -16.05 -6.41 -12.66
CA LEU A 180 -17.01 -6.34 -13.77
C LEU A 180 -18.42 -5.90 -13.31
N ALA A 181 -18.65 -5.80 -12.00
CA ALA A 181 -19.94 -5.47 -11.43
C ALA A 181 -20.06 -3.99 -11.08
N ASP A 182 -21.22 -3.38 -11.35
CA ASP A 182 -21.47 -1.98 -10.98
C ASP A 182 -21.71 -1.84 -9.47
N VAL A 183 -22.36 -2.84 -8.86
CA VAL A 183 -22.62 -2.88 -7.42
C VAL A 183 -22.37 -4.29 -6.89
N VAL A 184 -21.60 -4.38 -5.81
CA VAL A 184 -21.28 -5.65 -5.14
C VAL A 184 -21.95 -5.70 -3.77
N PHE A 185 -22.69 -6.77 -3.51
CA PHE A 185 -23.29 -7.10 -2.23
C PHE A 185 -22.53 -8.26 -1.59
N TRP A 186 -21.84 -7.98 -0.49
CA TRP A 186 -21.02 -8.97 0.21
C TRP A 186 -21.87 -9.80 1.17
N ASN A 187 -21.86 -11.13 1.02
CA ASN A 187 -22.71 -12.05 1.77
C ASN A 187 -21.91 -13.12 2.53
N GLU A 188 -20.78 -12.74 3.13
CA GLU A 188 -19.97 -13.60 4.05
C GLU A 188 -20.51 -13.64 5.49
N GLY A 189 -21.44 -12.76 5.85
CA GLY A 189 -21.90 -12.57 7.22
C GLY A 189 -23.40 -12.88 7.45
N PRO A 190 -23.94 -12.46 8.61
CA PRO A 190 -25.35 -12.60 8.93
C PRO A 190 -26.24 -11.90 7.90
N GLU A 191 -27.45 -12.42 7.70
CA GLU A 191 -28.43 -11.90 6.75
C GLU A 191 -28.74 -10.40 6.93
N GLY A 192 -28.71 -9.90 8.17
CA GLY A 192 -28.90 -8.48 8.48
C GLY A 192 -27.88 -7.54 7.82
N VAL A 193 -26.66 -8.02 7.56
CA VAL A 193 -25.62 -7.25 6.85
C VAL A 193 -25.95 -7.13 5.36
N LEU A 194 -26.43 -8.22 4.75
CA LEU A 194 -26.92 -8.20 3.37
C LEU A 194 -28.16 -7.29 3.25
N ARG A 195 -29.10 -7.39 4.21
CA ARG A 195 -30.30 -6.53 4.29
C ARG A 195 -29.93 -5.05 4.35
N SER A 196 -28.94 -4.69 5.15
CA SER A 196 -28.48 -3.30 5.29
C SER A 196 -27.82 -2.78 4.01
N GLN A 197 -27.06 -3.62 3.30
CA GLN A 197 -26.47 -3.25 2.01
C GLN A 197 -27.56 -3.01 0.95
N ILE A 198 -28.59 -3.86 0.91
CA ILE A 198 -29.75 -3.69 0.01
C ILE A 198 -30.49 -2.39 0.35
N LEU A 199 -30.75 -2.12 1.62
CA LEU A 199 -31.39 -0.88 2.06
C LEU A 199 -30.61 0.36 1.58
N ARG A 200 -29.28 0.36 1.77
CA ARG A 200 -28.41 1.45 1.31
C ARG A 200 -28.44 1.61 -0.21
N PHE A 201 -28.46 0.51 -0.95
CA PHE A 201 -28.58 0.52 -2.40
C PHE A 201 -29.90 1.16 -2.85
N LEU A 202 -31.02 0.78 -2.22
CA LEU A 202 -32.34 1.33 -2.52
C LEU A 202 -32.42 2.84 -2.22
N GLN A 203 -31.86 3.29 -1.10
CA GLN A 203 -31.79 4.70 -0.73
C GLN A 203 -30.92 5.52 -1.69
N THR A 204 -29.74 5.01 -2.03
CA THR A 204 -28.77 5.72 -2.89
C THR A 204 -29.28 5.90 -4.32
N ASN A 205 -30.15 5.00 -4.79
CA ASN A 205 -30.73 5.05 -6.14
C ASN A 205 -32.15 5.65 -6.16
N GLU A 206 -32.57 6.31 -5.07
CA GLU A 206 -33.88 6.97 -4.94
C GLU A 206 -35.07 6.04 -5.20
N LEU A 207 -34.91 4.75 -4.88
CA LEU A 207 -35.92 3.71 -5.05
C LEU A 207 -36.85 3.56 -3.84
N MET A 208 -36.61 4.35 -2.78
CA MET A 208 -37.41 4.42 -1.55
C MET A 208 -37.53 5.87 -1.09
N SER A 209 -38.69 6.22 -0.52
CA SER A 209 -38.91 7.54 0.11
C SER A 209 -38.66 7.50 1.62
N ASP A 210 -38.29 8.64 2.22
CA ASP A 210 -37.94 8.73 3.64
C ASP A 210 -39.09 8.28 4.59
N GLU A 211 -40.36 8.28 4.14
CA GLU A 211 -41.52 7.88 4.94
C GLU A 211 -41.70 6.37 5.13
N GLU A 212 -41.15 5.53 4.24
CA GLU A 212 -41.30 4.06 4.28
C GLU A 212 -40.31 3.37 5.24
N THR A 213 -39.50 4.15 5.97
CA THR A 213 -38.40 3.66 6.82
C THR A 213 -38.76 3.47 8.30
N LYS A 214 -40.00 3.75 8.71
CA LYS A 214 -40.44 3.51 10.10
C LYS A 214 -40.85 2.04 10.31
N PRO A 215 -40.42 1.39 11.41
CA PRO A 215 -41.02 0.12 11.82
C PRO A 215 -42.54 0.34 12.05
N PRO A 216 -43.40 -0.67 11.80
CA PRO A 216 -44.84 -0.47 11.89
C PRO A 216 -45.22 -0.02 13.29
N ALA A 217 -45.87 1.14 13.38
CA ALA A 217 -46.44 1.63 14.61
C ALA A 217 -47.56 0.68 15.05
N GLY A 218 -47.30 -0.08 16.12
CA GLY A 218 -48.32 -0.89 16.78
C GLY A 218 -49.46 0.00 17.25
N LYS A 219 -50.66 -0.25 16.72
CA LYS A 219 -51.90 0.26 17.30
C LYS A 219 -52.06 -0.38 18.68
N GLY A 220 -52.23 0.47 19.68
CA GLY A 220 -52.47 0.04 21.05
C GLY A 220 -53.77 -0.75 21.17
N ASP A 221 -53.77 -1.64 22.13
CA ASP A 221 -54.99 -1.95 22.88
C ASP A 221 -54.61 -1.90 24.37
N GLU A 222 -55.17 -0.92 25.07
CA GLU A 222 -55.15 -0.84 26.52
C GLU A 222 -56.22 -1.81 27.04
N SER A 223 -55.81 -2.91 27.67
CA SER A 223 -56.58 -3.45 28.79
C SER A 223 -55.75 -4.38 29.67
N ALA A 224 -55.97 -4.20 30.98
CA ALA A 224 -55.64 -5.08 32.11
C ALA A 224 -54.22 -4.98 32.73
N THR A 225 -54.25 -4.47 33.96
CA THR A 225 -53.25 -4.40 35.04
C THR A 225 -52.64 -5.74 35.48
N PRO A 226 -51.57 -5.72 36.30
CA PRO A 226 -50.45 -6.65 36.25
C PRO A 226 -50.62 -7.87 37.14
N GLU A 227 -50.09 -9.02 36.72
CA GLU A 227 -49.69 -10.07 37.64
C GLU A 227 -48.24 -10.50 37.40
N SER A 228 -47.55 -10.53 38.54
CA SER A 228 -46.17 -10.94 38.80
C SER A 228 -45.70 -12.18 38.06
N SER A 229 -44.62 -12.02 37.31
CA SER A 229 -43.54 -13.03 37.29
C SER A 229 -42.23 -12.32 36.97
N GLU A 230 -41.29 -12.44 37.88
CA GLU A 230 -39.93 -11.87 37.86
C GLU A 230 -39.28 -11.96 36.47
N PRO A 231 -38.72 -10.87 35.91
CA PRO A 231 -37.76 -11.01 34.85
C PRO A 231 -36.45 -11.50 35.46
N ALA A 232 -36.04 -12.70 35.06
CA ALA A 232 -34.65 -13.12 35.13
C ALA A 232 -33.76 -11.99 34.63
N SER A 233 -32.78 -11.63 35.45
CA SER A 233 -31.75 -10.64 35.18
C SER A 233 -31.21 -10.77 33.77
N VAL A 234 -31.54 -9.82 32.90
CA VAL A 234 -30.72 -9.53 31.72
C VAL A 234 -29.44 -8.94 32.29
N GLU A 235 -28.37 -9.72 32.29
CA GLU A 235 -27.03 -9.23 32.53
C GLU A 235 -26.80 -8.02 31.61
N THR A 236 -26.73 -6.83 32.21
CA THR A 236 -26.24 -5.64 31.55
C THR A 236 -24.81 -5.94 31.15
N VAL A 237 -24.55 -6.16 29.86
CA VAL A 237 -23.19 -6.15 29.31
C VAL A 237 -22.56 -4.84 29.81
N PRO A 238 -21.48 -4.89 30.60
CA PRO A 238 -20.85 -3.69 31.12
C PRO A 238 -20.47 -2.80 29.95
N LYS A 239 -20.83 -1.50 30.01
CA LYS A 239 -20.37 -0.54 29.01
C LYS A 239 -18.84 -0.62 28.96
N PRO A 240 -18.24 -0.80 27.77
CA PRO A 240 -16.78 -0.89 27.66
C PRO A 240 -16.14 0.37 28.26
N ASP A 241 -15.06 0.19 29.01
CA ASP A 241 -14.31 1.30 29.62
C ASP A 241 -13.66 2.13 28.52
N ILE A 242 -14.00 3.42 28.44
CA ILE A 242 -13.48 4.33 27.41
C ILE A 242 -12.24 5.03 27.98
N PRO A 243 -11.05 4.81 27.38
CA PRO A 243 -9.85 5.52 27.80
C PRO A 243 -10.02 7.04 27.66
N LYS A 244 -9.57 7.81 28.66
CA LYS A 244 -9.62 9.28 28.59
C LYS A 244 -8.65 9.85 27.55
N HIS A 245 -7.48 9.23 27.44
CA HIS A 245 -6.41 9.64 26.54
C HIS A 245 -5.81 8.42 25.86
N ILE A 246 -5.51 8.54 24.57
CA ILE A 246 -4.85 7.51 23.78
C ILE A 246 -3.76 8.18 22.94
N ASP A 247 -2.53 7.74 23.15
CA ASP A 247 -1.44 7.95 22.20
C ASP A 247 -1.58 6.94 21.04
N CYS A 248 -1.86 7.45 19.84
CA CYS A 248 -2.07 6.62 18.66
C CYS A 248 -0.79 5.89 18.22
N ASN A 249 0.40 6.45 18.47
CA ASN A 249 1.67 5.82 18.14
C ASN A 249 1.92 4.61 19.03
N GLU A 250 1.68 4.71 20.33
CA GLU A 250 1.75 3.56 21.25
C GLU A 250 0.67 2.52 20.94
N PHE A 251 -0.55 2.97 20.60
CA PHE A 251 -1.64 2.08 20.26
C PHE A 251 -1.33 1.22 19.02
N ARG A 252 -0.62 1.77 18.02
CA ARG A 252 -0.19 1.05 16.81
C ARG A 252 0.79 -0.10 17.08
N GLU A 253 1.53 -0.07 18.19
CA GLU A 253 2.50 -1.12 18.54
C GLU A 253 1.85 -2.41 19.04
N ARG A 254 0.56 -2.36 19.41
CA ARG A 254 -0.15 -3.54 19.92
C ARG A 254 -0.12 -4.71 18.91
N PRO A 255 0.09 -5.95 19.37
CA PRO A 255 -0.05 -7.14 18.53
C PRO A 255 -1.41 -7.21 17.85
N LEU A 256 -1.46 -7.82 16.66
CA LEU A 256 -2.73 -7.99 15.92
C LEU A 256 -3.75 -8.81 16.73
N GLY A 257 -3.31 -9.82 17.49
CA GLY A 257 -4.19 -10.62 18.35
C GLY A 257 -4.93 -9.76 19.38
N ASP A 258 -4.19 -8.96 20.14
CA ASP A 258 -4.74 -8.05 21.15
C ASP A 258 -5.72 -7.03 20.54
N LEU A 259 -5.45 -6.55 19.33
CA LEU A 259 -6.35 -5.64 18.62
C LEU A 259 -7.64 -6.33 18.18
N VAL A 260 -7.57 -7.59 17.73
CA VAL A 260 -8.76 -8.38 17.38
C VAL A 260 -9.60 -8.67 18.62
N GLU A 261 -8.97 -9.07 19.73
CA GLU A 261 -9.65 -9.29 21.01
C GLU A 261 -10.33 -8.02 21.50
N LEU A 262 -9.62 -6.88 21.48
CA LEU A 262 -10.17 -5.59 21.88
C LEU A 262 -11.35 -5.21 20.99
N ALA A 263 -11.22 -5.34 19.66
CA ALA A 263 -12.28 -5.02 18.73
C ALA A 263 -13.55 -5.84 18.97
N ALA A 264 -13.43 -7.11 19.37
CA ALA A 264 -14.55 -7.98 19.70
C ALA A 264 -15.33 -7.54 20.96
N THR A 265 -14.69 -6.78 21.86
CA THR A 265 -15.35 -6.21 23.04
C THR A 265 -16.11 -4.91 22.76
N LEU A 266 -15.85 -4.28 21.62
CA LEU A 266 -16.43 -2.99 21.26
C LEU A 266 -17.59 -3.17 20.27
N PRO A 267 -18.60 -2.28 20.28
CA PRO A 267 -19.72 -2.32 19.33
C PRO A 267 -19.32 -1.77 17.95
N ILE A 268 -18.18 -2.20 17.41
CA ILE A 268 -17.62 -1.77 16.12
C ILE A 268 -17.75 -2.87 15.07
N ARG A 269 -17.85 -2.47 13.79
CA ARG A 269 -17.96 -3.43 12.69
C ARG A 269 -16.57 -3.90 12.27
N THR A 270 -16.13 -5.05 12.77
CA THR A 270 -14.89 -5.67 12.32
C THR A 270 -15.11 -6.50 11.05
N ASN A 271 -14.36 -6.20 9.99
CA ASN A 271 -14.26 -7.07 8.82
C ASN A 271 -13.23 -8.19 9.10
N ALA A 272 -13.58 -9.46 8.87
CA ALA A 272 -12.65 -10.58 9.10
C ALA A 272 -11.41 -10.57 8.18
N ALA A 273 -11.47 -9.82 7.07
CA ALA A 273 -10.33 -9.57 6.16
C ALA A 273 -9.63 -8.22 6.42
N ALA A 274 -9.99 -7.49 7.48
CA ALA A 274 -9.38 -6.21 7.83
C ALA A 274 -7.90 -6.37 8.16
N GLY A 275 -7.06 -5.51 7.58
CA GLY A 275 -5.66 -5.42 7.98
C GLY A 275 -5.51 -4.80 9.37
N LYS A 276 -4.31 -4.88 9.96
CA LYS A 276 -4.01 -4.24 11.25
C LYS A 276 -4.40 -2.74 11.28
N GLY A 277 -4.12 -2.02 10.19
CA GLY A 277 -4.46 -0.59 10.07
C GLY A 277 -5.97 -0.31 10.06
N ASP A 278 -6.77 -1.16 9.40
CA ASP A 278 -8.24 -1.03 9.41
C ASP A 278 -8.80 -1.24 10.82
N LEU A 279 -8.32 -2.26 11.55
CA LEU A 279 -8.74 -2.53 12.93
C LEU A 279 -8.38 -1.36 13.85
N ILE A 280 -7.16 -0.83 13.74
CA ILE A 280 -6.73 0.35 14.51
C ILE A 280 -7.64 1.54 14.20
N PHE A 281 -7.92 1.81 12.91
CA PHE A 281 -8.79 2.89 12.49
C PHE A 281 -10.19 2.76 13.10
N GLU A 282 -10.82 1.59 13.04
CA GLU A 282 -12.17 1.37 13.59
C GLU A 282 -12.21 1.53 15.11
N ILE A 283 -11.24 0.95 15.83
CA ILE A 283 -11.17 1.05 17.29
C ILE A 283 -10.96 2.51 17.73
N LEU A 284 -9.97 3.19 17.14
CA LEU A 284 -9.67 4.59 17.49
C LEU A 284 -10.83 5.52 17.11
N SER A 285 -11.51 5.28 15.98
CA SER A 285 -12.70 6.03 15.58
C SER A 285 -13.83 5.89 16.59
N TYR A 286 -14.06 4.67 17.10
CA TYR A 286 -15.03 4.44 18.16
C TYR A 286 -14.65 5.19 19.44
N TYR A 287 -13.42 5.04 19.93
CA TYR A 287 -12.98 5.73 21.14
C TYR A 287 -13.09 7.25 21.01
N ALA A 288 -12.69 7.82 19.87
CA ALA A 288 -12.82 9.25 19.63
C ALA A 288 -14.28 9.73 19.68
N ASN A 289 -15.22 8.96 19.10
CA ASN A 289 -16.64 9.30 19.08
C ASN A 289 -17.29 9.17 20.47
N GLU A 290 -16.77 8.28 21.31
CA GLU A 290 -17.18 8.10 22.70
C GLU A 290 -16.47 9.07 23.68
N GLY A 291 -15.64 9.98 23.16
CA GLY A 291 -15.06 11.08 23.93
C GLY A 291 -13.62 10.88 24.41
N ALA A 292 -12.91 9.86 23.91
CA ALA A 292 -11.48 9.72 24.16
C ALA A 292 -10.68 10.84 23.45
N HIS A 293 -9.70 11.42 24.16
CA HIS A 293 -8.75 12.35 23.55
C HIS A 293 -7.65 11.56 22.85
N LEU A 294 -7.55 11.74 21.53
CA LEU A 294 -6.55 11.07 20.71
C LEU A 294 -5.41 12.04 20.37
N GLU A 295 -4.18 11.59 20.49
CA GLU A 295 -2.99 12.31 20.02
C GLU A 295 -2.16 11.43 19.11
N VAL A 296 -1.55 12.04 18.09
CA VAL A 296 -0.63 11.35 17.18
C VAL A 296 0.57 12.22 16.88
N GLU A 297 1.71 11.57 16.74
CA GLU A 297 2.93 12.14 16.20
C GLU A 297 3.31 11.48 14.87
N GLY A 298 3.89 12.26 13.96
CA GLY A 298 4.41 11.71 12.72
C GLY A 298 4.89 12.79 11.75
N VAL A 299 5.20 12.36 10.53
CA VAL A 299 5.78 13.23 9.50
C VAL A 299 4.69 13.69 8.53
N VAL A 300 4.64 14.99 8.25
CA VAL A 300 3.70 15.57 7.29
C VAL A 300 4.07 15.16 5.87
N GLU A 301 3.16 14.47 5.18
CA GLU A 301 3.17 14.31 3.73
C GLU A 301 2.12 15.22 3.11
N GLN A 302 2.54 16.21 2.32
CA GLN A 302 1.62 17.09 1.62
C GLN A 302 1.27 16.49 0.25
N ALA A 303 0.02 16.04 0.07
CA ALA A 303 -0.40 15.42 -1.19
C ALA A 303 -0.84 16.43 -2.25
N LYS A 304 -1.50 17.52 -1.83
CA LYS A 304 -1.91 18.68 -2.65
C LYS A 304 -1.90 19.93 -1.79
N GLU A 305 -2.00 21.12 -2.41
CA GLU A 305 -1.99 22.41 -1.69
C GLU A 305 -3.03 22.53 -0.55
N ASN A 306 -4.13 21.76 -0.61
CA ASN A 306 -5.27 21.92 0.30
C ASN A 306 -5.39 20.82 1.37
N TYR A 307 -4.52 19.81 1.39
CA TYR A 307 -4.52 18.80 2.45
C TYR A 307 -3.20 18.02 2.53
N GLY A 308 -2.98 17.42 3.69
CA GLY A 308 -1.82 16.57 3.98
C GLY A 308 -2.22 15.37 4.83
N MET A 309 -1.25 14.49 5.06
CA MET A 309 -1.39 13.32 5.92
C MET A 309 -0.26 13.30 6.94
N ILE A 310 -0.54 12.90 8.17
CA ILE A 310 0.48 12.55 9.18
C ILE A 310 0.82 11.08 8.94
N ARG A 311 2.05 10.83 8.50
CA ARG A 311 2.57 9.49 8.19
C ARG A 311 3.40 8.95 9.33
N ASP A 312 3.28 7.64 9.52
CA ASP A 312 4.09 6.91 10.47
C ASP A 312 5.47 6.57 9.87
N PRO A 313 6.57 7.12 10.40
CA PRO A 313 7.92 6.77 9.95
C PRO A 313 8.27 5.30 10.17
N LYS A 314 7.73 4.62 11.19
CA LYS A 314 8.05 3.20 11.48
C LYS A 314 7.61 2.26 10.37
N ARG A 315 6.61 2.67 9.58
CA ARG A 315 6.13 1.92 8.41
C ARG A 315 6.77 2.38 7.11
N SER A 316 7.92 3.05 7.20
CA SER A 316 8.57 3.72 6.07
C SER A 316 7.65 4.69 5.32
N PHE A 317 6.66 5.30 5.99
CA PHE A 317 5.62 6.14 5.39
C PHE A 317 4.68 5.40 4.42
N LYS A 318 4.57 4.07 4.53
CA LYS A 318 3.57 3.30 3.80
C LYS A 318 2.17 3.77 4.19
N THR A 319 1.31 4.00 3.19
CA THR A 319 -0.06 4.43 3.42
C THR A 319 -0.85 3.34 4.15
N SER A 320 -1.58 3.76 5.17
CA SER A 320 -2.44 2.89 5.95
C SER A 320 -3.78 3.57 6.31
N PRO A 321 -4.86 2.81 6.53
CA PRO A 321 -6.17 3.37 6.92
C PRO A 321 -6.13 4.18 8.22
N ASP A 322 -5.21 3.88 9.13
CA ASP A 322 -5.03 4.60 10.39
C ASP A 322 -4.10 5.82 10.30
N ASP A 323 -3.68 6.22 9.09
CA ASP A 323 -3.01 7.51 8.89
C ASP A 323 -3.99 8.66 9.14
N CYS A 324 -3.47 9.83 9.52
CA CYS A 324 -4.30 10.95 9.97
C CYS A 324 -4.33 12.08 8.95
N TYR A 325 -5.52 12.59 8.65
CA TYR A 325 -5.75 13.67 7.70
C TYR A 325 -5.49 15.05 8.32
N ILE A 326 -4.79 15.92 7.59
CA ILE A 326 -4.59 17.33 7.94
C ILE A 326 -5.37 18.20 6.95
N GLY A 327 -6.34 18.95 7.46
CA GLY A 327 -7.11 19.89 6.65
C GLY A 327 -6.28 21.10 6.24
N GLY A 328 -6.56 21.63 5.04
CA GLY A 328 -5.83 22.79 4.49
C GLY A 328 -5.87 24.06 5.34
N LYS A 329 -6.84 24.20 6.25
CA LYS A 329 -6.86 25.30 7.23
C LYS A 329 -5.64 25.21 8.16
N LEU A 330 -5.41 24.06 8.79
CA LEU A 330 -4.27 23.86 9.71
C LEU A 330 -2.93 23.98 8.99
N ILE A 331 -2.86 23.50 7.74
CA ILE A 331 -1.65 23.64 6.90
C ILE A 331 -1.32 25.12 6.68
N LYS A 332 -2.31 25.94 6.31
CA LYS A 332 -2.10 27.38 6.07
C LYS A 332 -1.88 28.17 7.36
N GLU A 333 -2.57 27.80 8.43
CA GLU A 333 -2.50 28.49 9.72
C GLU A 333 -1.13 28.32 10.39
N HIS A 334 -0.51 27.15 10.25
CA HIS A 334 0.79 26.84 10.86
C HIS A 334 1.94 26.72 9.85
N ASP A 335 1.72 27.10 8.59
CA ASP A 335 2.68 26.99 7.49
C ASP A 335 3.35 25.60 7.41
N LEU A 336 2.52 24.54 7.50
CA LEU A 336 3.02 23.17 7.54
C LEU A 336 3.64 22.78 6.19
N ARG A 337 4.87 22.29 6.24
CA ARG A 337 5.65 21.82 5.09
C ARG A 337 5.86 20.31 5.16
N ALA A 338 6.02 19.69 4.00
CA ALA A 338 6.35 18.27 3.92
C ALA A 338 7.65 17.96 4.71
N GLY A 339 7.71 16.78 5.31
CA GLY A 339 8.86 16.36 6.13
C GLY A 339 8.87 16.91 7.56
N GLN A 340 7.96 17.83 7.93
CA GLN A 340 7.90 18.30 9.31
C GLN A 340 7.37 17.21 10.25
N TRP A 341 7.99 17.09 11.41
CA TRP A 341 7.45 16.31 12.52
C TRP A 341 6.36 17.11 13.22
N VAL A 342 5.17 16.55 13.36
CA VAL A 342 4.04 17.21 14.01
C VAL A 342 3.44 16.30 15.08
N ARG A 343 3.02 16.92 16.18
CA ARG A 343 2.11 16.33 17.16
C ARG A 343 0.76 17.00 17.02
N ALA A 344 -0.30 16.21 16.92
CA ALA A 344 -1.65 16.73 16.71
C ALA A 344 -2.66 16.01 17.60
N SER A 345 -3.66 16.75 18.09
CA SER A 345 -4.86 16.13 18.64
C SER A 345 -5.78 15.72 17.49
N LEU A 346 -6.44 14.59 17.63
CA LEU A 346 -7.30 14.03 16.58
C LEU A 346 -8.77 14.07 16.99
N ARG A 347 -9.63 14.11 15.98
CA ARG A 347 -11.05 13.84 16.09
C ARG A 347 -11.45 12.61 15.29
N GLY A 348 -12.52 11.96 15.74
CA GLY A 348 -13.19 10.90 15.00
C GLY A 348 -13.63 11.34 13.60
N PRO A 349 -13.75 10.39 12.66
CA PRO A 349 -14.25 10.66 11.32
C PRO A 349 -15.73 11.07 11.36
N ARG A 350 -16.14 12.04 10.53
CA ARG A 350 -17.56 12.32 10.24
C ARG A 350 -18.08 11.36 9.17
N ASP A 351 -19.40 11.31 8.93
CA ASP A 351 -20.09 10.33 8.04
C ASP A 351 -19.45 10.07 6.65
N ARG A 352 -18.65 11.01 6.12
CA ARG A 352 -17.94 10.91 4.82
C ARG A 352 -16.42 10.85 4.93
N ASP A 353 -15.84 11.02 6.13
CA ASP A 353 -14.40 11.04 6.35
C ASP A 353 -13.83 9.61 6.24
N LYS A 354 -12.69 9.45 5.57
CA LYS A 354 -12.01 8.15 5.39
C LYS A 354 -10.89 7.89 6.40
N TYR A 355 -10.56 8.89 7.21
CA TYR A 355 -9.42 8.90 8.12
C TYR A 355 -9.78 9.67 9.38
N LEU A 356 -9.08 9.38 10.48
CA LEU A 356 -9.02 10.30 11.62
C LEU A 356 -8.45 11.64 11.15
N SER A 357 -8.96 12.74 11.70
CA SER A 357 -8.56 14.09 11.26
C SER A 357 -7.90 14.86 12.38
N ALA A 358 -6.82 15.57 12.08
CA ALA A 358 -6.23 16.55 12.99
C ALA A 358 -7.26 17.62 13.35
N LEU A 359 -7.50 17.78 14.65
CA LEU A 359 -8.32 18.84 15.22
C LEU A 359 -7.47 20.09 15.44
N GLU A 360 -6.30 19.93 16.07
CA GLU A 360 -5.32 20.99 16.30
C GLU A 360 -3.89 20.45 16.19
N ILE A 361 -2.95 21.35 15.91
CA ILE A 361 -1.51 21.04 15.98
C ILE A 361 -1.01 21.47 17.37
N ILE A 362 -0.39 20.54 18.09
CA ILE A 362 0.14 20.75 19.45
C ILE A 362 1.58 21.27 19.37
N SER A 363 2.41 20.65 18.54
CA SER A 363 3.82 21.04 18.35
C SER A 363 4.34 20.70 16.95
N ILE A 364 5.35 21.44 16.51
CA ILE A 364 6.10 21.22 15.27
C ILE A 364 7.58 21.06 15.63
N GLU A 365 8.24 20.00 15.14
CA GLU A 365 9.63 19.66 15.48
C GLU A 365 9.91 19.58 16.99
N GLY A 366 8.92 19.16 17.77
CA GLY A 366 9.00 19.10 19.24
C GLY A 366 8.85 20.45 19.94
N ILE A 367 8.64 21.54 19.20
CA ILE A 367 8.42 22.89 19.74
C ILE A 367 6.91 23.14 19.82
N PRO A 368 6.36 23.48 21.01
CA PRO A 368 4.96 23.87 21.13
C PRO A 368 4.60 25.00 20.17
N ILE A 369 3.39 24.98 19.59
CA ILE A 369 2.97 26.01 18.62
C ILE A 369 3.10 27.44 19.16
N ALA A 370 2.88 27.64 20.47
CA ALA A 370 3.01 28.95 21.11
C ALA A 370 4.42 29.56 21.03
N ASP A 371 5.44 28.71 20.94
CA ASP A 371 6.86 29.09 20.94
C ASP A 371 7.52 28.91 19.56
N CYS A 372 6.74 28.48 18.55
CA CYS A 372 7.27 28.11 17.26
C CYS A 372 7.64 29.34 16.42
N THR A 373 8.93 29.50 16.12
CA THR A 373 9.41 30.47 15.11
C THR A 373 9.78 29.72 13.83
N PRO A 374 9.25 30.11 12.66
CA PRO A 374 9.55 29.42 11.41
C PRO A 374 11.04 29.57 11.09
N PRO A 375 11.78 28.46 10.84
CA PRO A 375 13.17 28.53 10.44
C PRO A 375 13.28 29.12 9.02
N LYS A 376 14.50 29.55 8.65
CA LYS A 376 14.79 29.86 7.24
C LYS A 376 14.55 28.63 6.38
N ASP A 377 14.01 28.83 5.19
CA ASP A 377 13.79 27.73 4.25
C ASP A 377 15.13 27.15 3.76
N PHE A 378 15.21 25.82 3.63
CA PHE A 378 16.41 25.11 3.22
C PHE A 378 17.04 25.65 1.93
N ASP A 379 16.24 26.03 0.94
CA ASP A 379 16.75 26.53 -0.34
C ASP A 379 17.32 27.95 -0.23
N SER A 380 17.01 28.67 0.86
CA SER A 380 17.55 30.01 1.17
C SER A 380 18.86 29.98 1.96
N LEU A 381 19.28 28.81 2.45
CA LEU A 381 20.49 28.63 3.26
C LEU A 381 21.76 28.77 2.41
N THR A 382 22.78 29.42 2.97
CA THR A 382 24.03 29.67 2.25
C THR A 382 24.87 28.39 2.18
N SER A 383 25.14 27.93 0.96
CA SER A 383 25.82 26.65 0.72
C SER A 383 27.34 26.80 0.74
N LEU A 384 28.00 26.01 1.57
CA LEU A 384 29.46 25.97 1.72
C LEU A 384 30.06 24.63 1.28
N PHE A 385 31.39 24.62 1.09
CA PHE A 385 32.12 23.36 1.03
C PHE A 385 32.16 22.71 2.42
N PRO A 386 32.27 21.37 2.50
CA PRO A 386 32.56 20.69 3.75
C PRO A 386 33.91 21.14 4.32
N GLU A 387 33.93 21.48 5.61
CA GLU A 387 35.13 21.89 6.36
C GLU A 387 35.33 21.03 7.61
N GLU A 388 34.26 20.43 8.13
CA GLU A 388 34.33 19.44 9.21
C GLU A 388 34.29 18.03 8.63
N ARG A 389 35.15 17.15 9.16
CA ARG A 389 35.31 15.76 8.71
C ARG A 389 34.57 14.78 9.62
N PHE A 390 33.88 13.82 9.02
CA PHE A 390 33.49 12.59 9.70
C PHE A 390 34.70 11.66 9.82
N HIS A 391 35.24 11.53 11.03
CA HIS A 391 36.23 10.49 11.35
C HIS A 391 35.53 9.13 11.39
N LEU A 392 35.94 8.20 10.53
CA LEU A 392 35.31 6.89 10.38
C LEU A 392 36.07 5.76 11.05
N GLU A 393 37.35 5.96 11.36
CA GLU A 393 38.18 5.03 12.12
C GLU A 393 37.54 4.65 13.45
N ARG A 394 37.52 3.34 13.74
CA ARG A 394 37.11 2.76 15.03
C ARG A 394 38.18 1.78 15.52
N PRO A 395 38.27 1.52 16.83
CA PRO A 395 39.27 0.60 17.39
C PRO A 395 39.00 -0.88 17.08
N ASP A 396 37.87 -1.22 16.46
CA ASP A 396 37.45 -2.60 16.19
C ASP A 396 38.21 -3.23 15.01
N ASP A 397 38.46 -4.54 15.06
CA ASP A 397 39.14 -5.27 13.97
C ASP A 397 38.38 -5.22 12.63
N ASP A 398 37.06 -5.05 12.65
CA ASP A 398 36.19 -4.89 11.47
C ASP A 398 36.21 -3.46 10.89
N ALA A 399 37.05 -2.56 11.40
CA ALA A 399 37.11 -1.17 10.97
C ALA A 399 38.17 -0.88 9.89
N LEU A 400 38.90 -1.88 9.39
CA LEU A 400 40.01 -1.64 8.45
C LEU A 400 39.57 -0.93 7.16
N ALA A 401 38.37 -1.21 6.65
CA ALA A 401 37.86 -0.58 5.44
C ALA A 401 37.54 0.92 5.63
N VAL A 402 36.97 1.29 6.77
CA VAL A 402 36.70 2.70 7.11
C VAL A 402 37.97 3.46 7.48
N ARG A 403 38.95 2.79 8.08
CA ARG A 403 40.31 3.34 8.28
C ARG A 403 41.00 3.65 6.97
N LEU A 404 40.92 2.74 5.99
CA LEU A 404 41.40 2.98 4.63
C LEU A 404 40.65 4.15 3.98
N LEU A 405 39.31 4.17 4.11
CA LEU A 405 38.49 5.21 3.52
C LEU A 405 38.88 6.60 4.03
N ASP A 406 39.13 6.71 5.33
CA ASP A 406 39.63 7.91 5.99
C ASP A 406 40.95 8.44 5.39
N LEU A 407 41.77 7.59 4.77
CA LEU A 407 43.04 7.99 4.14
C LEU A 407 42.90 8.27 2.64
N VAL A 408 41.92 7.68 1.98
CA VAL A 408 41.80 7.69 0.51
C VAL A 408 40.71 8.63 0.02
N ALA A 409 39.57 8.70 0.70
CA ALA A 409 38.45 9.55 0.34
C ALA A 409 37.75 10.02 1.62
N PRO A 410 38.24 11.10 2.27
CA PRO A 410 37.69 11.57 3.54
C PRO A 410 36.25 12.08 3.31
N LEU A 411 35.37 11.78 4.26
CA LEU A 411 33.96 12.19 4.24
C LEU A 411 33.77 13.45 5.08
N GLY A 412 33.20 14.50 4.51
CA GLY A 412 32.90 15.74 5.22
C GLY A 412 31.41 15.93 5.56
N LYS A 413 31.12 16.82 6.51
CA LYS A 413 29.77 17.32 6.80
C LYS A 413 29.27 18.16 5.63
N GLY A 414 28.20 17.70 4.98
CA GLY A 414 27.67 18.30 3.75
C GLY A 414 28.17 17.65 2.45
N GLN A 415 28.86 16.50 2.54
CA GLN A 415 29.44 15.83 1.37
C GLN A 415 28.36 15.17 0.49
N ARG A 416 28.61 15.14 -0.82
CA ARG A 416 27.91 14.33 -1.82
C ARG A 416 28.81 13.17 -2.23
N GLY A 417 28.73 12.08 -1.45
CA GLY A 417 29.52 10.86 -1.62
C GLY A 417 28.85 9.86 -2.55
N LEU A 418 29.62 9.28 -3.46
CA LEU A 418 29.18 8.24 -4.38
C LEU A 418 30.02 6.97 -4.17
N ILE A 419 29.38 5.85 -3.82
CA ILE A 419 30.00 4.52 -3.82
C ILE A 419 29.66 3.85 -5.14
N VAL A 420 30.59 3.90 -6.07
CA VAL A 420 30.47 3.32 -7.41
C VAL A 420 30.86 1.86 -7.34
N ALA A 421 29.91 0.95 -7.52
CA ALA A 421 30.16 -0.46 -7.30
C ALA A 421 29.51 -1.35 -8.38
N PRO A 422 30.22 -2.40 -8.85
CA PRO A 422 29.58 -3.46 -9.60
C PRO A 422 28.68 -4.31 -8.68
N PRO A 423 27.74 -5.08 -9.24
CA PRO A 423 27.00 -6.10 -8.48
C PRO A 423 27.98 -7.00 -7.72
N ARG A 424 27.66 -7.31 -6.45
CA ARG A 424 28.51 -8.11 -5.54
C ARG A 424 29.88 -7.49 -5.20
N GLY A 425 30.09 -6.19 -5.45
CA GLY A 425 31.33 -5.50 -5.11
C GLY A 425 31.55 -5.21 -3.62
N GLY A 426 30.59 -5.54 -2.74
CA GLY A 426 30.67 -5.27 -1.31
C GLY A 426 30.12 -3.88 -0.88
N LYS A 427 29.30 -3.24 -1.72
CA LYS A 427 28.68 -1.92 -1.46
C LYS A 427 27.99 -1.84 -0.09
N THR A 428 27.20 -2.86 0.23
CA THR A 428 26.34 -2.88 1.42
C THR A 428 27.17 -2.98 2.69
N ILE A 429 28.23 -3.81 2.67
CA ILE A 429 29.15 -3.96 3.81
C ILE A 429 29.86 -2.63 4.09
N LEU A 430 30.39 -1.99 3.04
CA LEU A 430 31.06 -0.70 3.19
C LEU A 430 30.10 0.38 3.72
N LEU A 431 28.87 0.45 3.18
CA LEU A 431 27.86 1.40 3.62
C LEU A 431 27.50 1.21 5.10
N LYS A 432 27.32 -0.04 5.56
CA LYS A 432 27.08 -0.36 6.98
C LYS A 432 28.26 0.02 7.89
N GLN A 433 29.49 -0.25 7.45
CA GLN A 433 30.67 0.10 8.24
C GLN A 433 30.78 1.62 8.43
N ILE A 434 30.52 2.41 7.37
CA ILE A 434 30.48 3.88 7.44
C ILE A 434 29.35 4.32 8.39
N ALA A 435 28.15 3.78 8.22
CA ALA A 435 26.98 4.11 9.06
C ALA A 435 27.28 3.90 10.55
N LYS A 436 27.77 2.70 10.92
CA LYS A 436 28.16 2.37 12.29
C LYS A 436 29.29 3.28 12.80
N SER A 437 30.18 3.76 11.92
CA SER A 437 31.28 4.66 12.33
C SER A 437 30.76 6.04 12.67
N ILE A 438 29.79 6.53 11.91
CA ILE A 438 29.13 7.80 12.19
C ILE A 438 28.33 7.70 13.50
N GLU A 439 27.60 6.61 13.75
CA GLU A 439 26.86 6.42 15.01
C GLU A 439 27.78 6.45 16.25
N VAL A 440 28.95 5.82 16.16
CA VAL A 440 29.89 5.72 17.28
C VAL A 440 30.67 7.02 17.48
N ASN A 441 31.20 7.60 16.39
CA ASN A 441 32.13 8.72 16.48
C ASN A 441 31.44 10.09 16.46
N HIS A 442 30.22 10.17 15.91
CA HIS A 442 29.45 11.41 15.72
C HIS A 442 27.99 11.21 16.15
N PRO A 443 27.73 10.86 17.43
CA PRO A 443 26.39 10.53 17.93
C PRO A 443 25.40 11.71 17.87
N GLU A 444 25.89 12.95 17.74
CA GLU A 444 25.08 14.14 17.52
C GLU A 444 24.45 14.20 16.13
N THR A 445 25.06 13.52 15.15
CA THR A 445 24.61 13.51 13.75
C THR A 445 23.36 12.64 13.59
N LYS A 446 22.36 13.17 12.86
CA LYS A 446 21.14 12.44 12.52
C LYS A 446 21.40 11.55 11.31
N LEU A 447 21.68 10.28 11.57
CA LEU A 447 21.82 9.27 10.52
C LEU A 447 20.45 8.75 10.07
N ILE A 448 20.26 8.64 8.75
CA ILE A 448 19.06 8.10 8.10
C ILE A 448 19.50 7.10 7.04
N ILE A 449 18.95 5.90 7.06
CA ILE A 449 19.19 4.88 6.02
C ILE A 449 17.98 4.83 5.08
N LEU A 450 18.22 4.86 3.78
CA LEU A 450 17.20 4.78 2.74
C LEU A 450 17.53 3.64 1.77
N LEU A 451 16.72 2.59 1.78
CA LEU A 451 16.90 1.38 0.98
C LEU A 451 15.79 1.27 -0.08
N LEU A 452 16.15 1.18 -1.35
CA LEU A 452 15.24 1.19 -2.49
C LEU A 452 15.47 0.00 -3.42
N ASP A 453 14.37 -0.65 -3.79
CA ASP A 453 14.37 -1.81 -4.72
C ASP A 453 15.28 -2.96 -4.23
N GLU A 454 15.43 -3.08 -2.90
CA GLU A 454 16.28 -4.08 -2.26
C GLU A 454 15.46 -5.17 -1.60
N ARG A 455 16.10 -6.30 -1.27
CA ARG A 455 15.41 -7.48 -0.78
C ARG A 455 15.00 -7.33 0.69
N PRO A 456 13.83 -7.87 1.12
CA PRO A 456 13.39 -7.79 2.51
C PRO A 456 14.42 -8.29 3.53
N GLU A 457 15.14 -9.37 3.21
CA GLU A 457 16.20 -9.90 4.06
C GLU A 457 17.40 -8.96 4.19
N GLU A 458 17.72 -8.19 3.14
CA GLU A 458 18.80 -7.22 3.15
C GLU A 458 18.42 -5.95 3.94
N VAL A 459 17.13 -5.59 3.94
CA VAL A 459 16.58 -4.52 4.79
C VAL A 459 16.70 -4.91 6.26
N THR A 460 16.25 -6.12 6.61
CA THR A 460 16.30 -6.64 7.99
C THR A 460 17.75 -6.70 8.49
N ASP A 461 18.66 -7.24 7.67
CA ASP A 461 20.09 -7.30 7.97
C ASP A 461 20.71 -5.90 8.14
N PHE A 462 20.17 -4.86 7.50
CA PHE A 462 20.59 -3.48 7.74
C PHE A 462 20.03 -2.93 9.07
N GLU A 463 18.75 -3.16 9.36
CA GLU A 463 18.09 -2.76 10.61
C GLU A 463 18.74 -3.39 11.85
N GLU A 464 19.24 -4.62 11.75
CA GLU A 464 19.97 -5.26 12.85
C GLU A 464 21.38 -4.69 13.04
N ALA A 465 21.97 -4.10 12.00
CA ALA A 465 23.36 -3.65 12.01
C ALA A 465 23.56 -2.23 12.52
N VAL A 466 22.54 -1.37 12.43
CA VAL A 466 22.59 0.06 12.80
C VAL A 466 21.39 0.45 13.65
N SER A 467 21.57 1.43 14.54
CA SER A 467 20.49 1.92 15.41
C SER A 467 19.66 3.06 14.79
N ALA A 468 20.11 3.59 13.65
CA ALA A 468 19.46 4.66 12.92
C ALA A 468 18.12 4.25 12.28
N PRO A 469 17.20 5.21 12.06
CA PRO A 469 15.98 4.97 11.30
C PRO A 469 16.28 4.44 9.89
N VAL A 470 15.71 3.28 9.57
CA VAL A 470 15.76 2.66 8.24
C VAL A 470 14.42 2.86 7.54
N TYR A 471 14.47 3.53 6.39
CA TYR A 471 13.33 3.71 5.50
C TYR A 471 13.53 2.84 4.27
N ALA A 472 12.60 1.92 4.02
CA ALA A 472 12.72 0.96 2.94
C ALA A 472 11.51 0.95 2.00
N SER A 473 11.79 0.70 0.72
CA SER A 473 10.81 0.30 -0.27
C SER A 473 11.41 -0.85 -1.06
N THR A 474 11.00 -2.08 -0.73
CA THR A 474 11.55 -3.31 -1.32
C THR A 474 11.17 -3.46 -2.80
N PHE A 475 11.79 -4.42 -3.49
CA PHE A 475 11.56 -4.68 -4.92
C PHE A 475 10.11 -5.10 -5.27
N ASP A 476 9.33 -5.57 -4.28
CA ASP A 476 7.91 -5.92 -4.45
C ASP A 476 7.01 -4.67 -4.55
N GLU A 477 7.51 -3.50 -4.14
CA GLU A 477 6.76 -2.25 -4.15
C GLU A 477 6.83 -1.58 -5.54
N PRO A 478 5.77 -0.88 -5.98
CA PRO A 478 5.74 -0.23 -7.29
C PRO A 478 6.77 0.91 -7.36
N SER A 479 7.38 1.17 -8.53
CA SER A 479 8.45 2.18 -8.67
C SER A 479 8.07 3.60 -8.20
N LYS A 480 6.78 3.96 -8.29
CA LYS A 480 6.27 5.24 -7.76
C LYS A 480 6.48 5.37 -6.25
N ARG A 481 6.44 4.25 -5.52
CA ARG A 481 6.68 4.18 -4.08
C ARG A 481 8.11 4.55 -3.73
N HIS A 482 9.10 4.08 -4.51
CA HIS A 482 10.51 4.44 -4.31
C HIS A 482 10.73 5.95 -4.39
N ALA A 483 10.10 6.62 -5.36
CA ALA A 483 10.16 8.09 -5.47
C ALA A 483 9.48 8.76 -4.25
N GLN A 484 8.28 8.32 -3.88
CA GLN A 484 7.53 8.90 -2.76
C GLN A 484 8.27 8.80 -1.41
N VAL A 485 8.81 7.62 -1.06
CA VAL A 485 9.56 7.45 0.20
C VAL A 485 10.80 8.34 0.21
N SER A 486 11.49 8.42 -0.94
CA SER A 486 12.73 9.20 -1.07
C SER A 486 12.46 10.69 -0.94
N ASP A 487 11.41 11.19 -1.61
CA ASP A 487 11.01 12.60 -1.52
C ASP A 487 10.69 12.98 -0.07
N LEU A 488 9.95 12.14 0.66
CA LEU A 488 9.59 12.42 2.05
C LEU A 488 10.78 12.34 3.02
N VAL A 489 11.69 11.37 2.80
CA VAL A 489 12.96 11.29 3.56
C VAL A 489 13.84 12.51 3.32
N LEU A 490 13.94 12.97 2.06
CA LEU A 490 14.69 14.17 1.73
C LEU A 490 14.09 15.41 2.41
N GLU A 491 12.77 15.58 2.33
CA GLU A 491 12.10 16.69 3.01
C GLU A 491 12.29 16.62 4.53
N ARG A 492 12.22 15.43 5.14
CA ARG A 492 12.52 15.26 6.57
C ARG A 492 13.94 15.71 6.91
N ALA A 493 14.92 15.29 6.12
CA ALA A 493 16.31 15.69 6.30
C ALA A 493 16.50 17.20 6.17
N ARG A 494 15.82 17.84 5.20
CA ARG A 494 15.85 19.31 5.04
C ARG A 494 15.31 20.02 6.28
N ARG A 495 14.17 19.58 6.84
CA ARG A 495 13.61 20.16 8.08
C ARG A 495 14.55 20.02 9.28
N LEU A 496 15.28 18.90 9.38
CA LEU A 496 16.29 18.70 10.41
C LEU A 496 17.47 19.67 10.26
N VAL A 497 17.96 19.90 9.03
CA VAL A 497 19.03 20.87 8.76
C VAL A 497 18.58 22.30 9.02
N GLU A 498 17.36 22.67 8.64
CA GLU A 498 16.77 23.98 8.98
C GLU A 498 16.73 24.22 10.50
N SER A 499 16.71 23.15 11.30
CA SER A 499 16.78 23.17 12.76
C SER A 499 18.21 23.11 13.31
N GLY A 500 19.22 23.26 12.44
CA GLY A 500 20.65 23.28 12.78
C GLY A 500 21.30 21.92 13.00
N ASN A 501 20.67 20.82 12.58
CA ASN A 501 21.25 19.48 12.75
C ASN A 501 22.19 19.13 11.58
N ASP A 502 23.24 18.38 11.88
CA ASP A 502 23.98 17.60 10.89
C ASP A 502 23.22 16.32 10.57
N VAL A 503 22.92 16.10 9.30
CA VAL A 503 22.11 14.97 8.83
C VAL A 503 22.90 14.19 7.78
N VAL A 504 22.88 12.86 7.88
CA VAL A 504 23.49 11.96 6.91
C VAL A 504 22.42 11.03 6.36
N ILE A 505 22.21 11.03 5.04
CA ILE A 505 21.40 10.03 4.35
C ILE A 505 22.33 9.01 3.69
N MET A 506 22.20 7.74 4.07
CA MET A 506 22.81 6.60 3.38
C MET A 506 21.80 6.01 2.42
N LEU A 507 22.03 6.14 1.11
CA LEU A 507 21.10 5.70 0.07
C LEU A 507 21.64 4.46 -0.68
N ASP A 508 20.89 3.36 -0.63
CA ASP A 508 21.13 2.18 -1.46
C ASP A 508 19.89 1.89 -2.33
N SER A 509 19.83 2.33 -3.60
CA SER A 509 20.86 3.06 -4.34
C SER A 509 20.31 4.23 -5.16
N LEU A 510 21.21 5.14 -5.54
CA LEU A 510 20.90 6.27 -6.41
C LEU A 510 20.45 5.83 -7.81
N THR A 511 20.99 4.72 -8.31
CA THR A 511 20.57 4.09 -9.57
C THR A 511 19.10 3.65 -9.51
N ARG A 512 18.70 3.02 -8.39
CA ARG A 512 17.31 2.58 -8.17
C ARG A 512 16.37 3.77 -7.99
N LEU A 513 16.80 4.83 -7.32
CA LEU A 513 16.05 6.07 -7.22
C LEU A 513 15.78 6.69 -8.60
N ALA A 514 16.80 6.78 -9.45
CA ALA A 514 16.65 7.33 -10.81
C ALA A 514 15.69 6.51 -11.68
N ARG A 515 15.74 5.17 -11.58
CA ARG A 515 14.75 4.28 -12.20
C ARG A 515 13.35 4.51 -11.65
N GLY A 516 13.24 4.70 -10.32
CA GLY A 516 12.00 5.05 -9.63
C GLY A 516 11.34 6.30 -10.21
N TYR A 517 12.08 7.41 -10.30
CA TYR A 517 11.58 8.65 -10.91
C TYR A 517 11.22 8.47 -12.40
N ASN A 518 12.03 7.71 -13.15
CA ASN A 518 11.76 7.47 -14.57
C ASN A 518 10.43 6.73 -14.79
N ASN A 519 10.19 5.68 -14.01
CA ASN A 519 8.97 4.87 -14.09
C ASN A 519 7.74 5.57 -13.51
N ALA A 520 7.92 6.51 -12.58
CA ALA A 520 6.83 7.29 -11.99
C ALA A 520 6.27 8.35 -12.95
N GLN A 521 7.04 8.75 -13.98
CA GLN A 521 6.60 9.76 -14.94
C GLN A 521 5.62 9.20 -15.97
N ARG A 522 4.57 9.97 -16.24
CA ARG A 522 3.55 9.63 -17.25
C ARG A 522 3.75 10.47 -18.50
N GLY A 523 4.30 9.86 -19.54
CA GLY A 523 4.57 10.53 -20.82
C GLY A 523 5.70 11.56 -20.75
N GLY A 524 6.14 12.05 -21.91
CA GLY A 524 7.23 13.02 -22.03
C GLY A 524 8.32 12.55 -23.01
N PRO A 525 9.29 13.43 -23.32
CA PRO A 525 10.40 13.09 -24.19
C PRO A 525 11.27 12.01 -23.54
N ILE A 526 11.53 10.93 -24.29
CA ILE A 526 12.45 9.87 -23.88
C ILE A 526 13.84 10.23 -24.42
N GLY A 527 14.79 10.38 -23.50
CA GLY A 527 16.20 10.62 -23.80
C GLY A 527 16.97 9.35 -24.17
N SER A 528 18.29 9.46 -24.24
CA SER A 528 19.16 8.30 -24.49
C SER A 528 19.00 7.25 -23.38
N GLY A 529 19.09 5.98 -23.75
CA GLY A 529 18.98 4.86 -22.80
C GLY A 529 17.60 4.65 -22.18
N GLY A 530 16.55 5.29 -22.70
CA GLY A 530 15.19 5.13 -22.17
C GLY A 530 14.90 6.00 -20.94
N LEU A 531 15.74 7.00 -20.66
CA LEU A 531 15.62 7.88 -19.50
C LEU A 531 14.96 9.20 -19.86
N SER A 532 13.97 9.60 -19.07
CA SER A 532 13.40 10.94 -19.13
C SER A 532 14.38 11.98 -18.57
N PRO A 533 14.61 13.11 -19.28
CA PRO A 533 15.40 14.22 -18.77
C PRO A 533 14.90 14.76 -17.42
N ASN A 534 13.57 14.77 -17.23
CA ASN A 534 12.96 15.23 -15.99
C ASN A 534 13.30 14.29 -14.81
N ALA A 535 13.36 12.98 -15.06
CA ALA A 535 13.67 12.00 -14.01
C ALA A 535 15.13 12.11 -13.56
N LEU A 536 16.05 12.33 -14.52
CA LEU A 536 17.45 12.63 -14.22
C LEU A 536 17.58 13.95 -13.45
N GLN A 537 16.81 14.98 -13.82
CA GLN A 537 16.79 16.24 -13.08
C GLN A 537 16.30 16.05 -11.63
N GLN A 538 15.27 15.23 -11.39
CA GLN A 538 14.80 14.93 -10.03
C GLN A 538 15.87 14.20 -9.22
N SER A 539 16.51 13.18 -9.80
CA SER A 539 17.61 12.45 -9.15
C SER A 539 18.79 13.36 -8.81
N ARG A 540 19.15 14.28 -9.72
CA ARG A 540 20.16 15.32 -9.49
C ARG A 540 19.76 16.31 -8.40
N LYS A 541 18.48 16.71 -8.33
CA LYS A 541 17.99 17.58 -7.25
C LYS A 541 18.05 16.88 -5.89
N PHE A 542 17.71 15.59 -5.83
CA PHE A 542 17.85 14.79 -4.62
C PHE A 542 19.31 14.75 -4.16
N PHE A 543 20.23 14.30 -5.02
CA PHE A 543 21.64 14.16 -4.64
C PHE A 543 22.33 15.51 -4.43
N GLY A 544 21.96 16.52 -5.22
CA GLY A 544 22.44 17.90 -5.11
C GLY A 544 21.86 18.69 -3.93
N ALA A 545 20.92 18.12 -3.17
CA ALA A 545 20.48 18.73 -1.93
C ALA A 545 21.59 18.75 -0.88
N ALA A 546 22.47 17.74 -0.87
CA ALA A 546 23.57 17.64 0.09
C ALA A 546 24.56 18.81 -0.05
N ARG A 547 24.78 19.48 1.08
CA ARG A 547 25.57 20.71 1.23
C ARG A 547 25.88 20.96 2.70
N ASN A 548 26.99 21.64 2.95
CA ASN A 548 27.26 22.29 4.23
C ASN A 548 26.54 23.65 4.25
N VAL A 549 26.07 24.12 5.41
CA VAL A 549 25.30 25.36 5.54
C VAL A 549 25.98 26.33 6.51
N GLU A 550 26.08 27.61 6.11
CA GLU A 550 26.67 28.65 6.95
C GLU A 550 25.86 28.93 8.22
N GLU A 551 24.53 28.95 8.12
CA GLU A 551 23.63 29.21 9.25
C GLU A 551 23.56 28.10 10.31
N GLY A 552 24.24 26.97 10.08
CA GLY A 552 24.28 25.82 10.98
C GLY A 552 23.60 24.57 10.40
N GLY A 553 24.16 23.41 10.75
CA GLY A 553 23.76 22.11 10.22
C GLY A 553 24.35 21.79 8.85
N SER A 554 24.15 20.56 8.40
CA SER A 554 24.63 20.11 7.10
C SER A 554 23.81 18.92 6.60
N LEU A 555 23.63 18.80 5.29
CA LEU A 555 23.06 17.59 4.68
C LEU A 555 24.15 16.84 3.94
N THR A 556 24.51 15.67 4.44
CA THR A 556 25.42 14.73 3.79
C THR A 556 24.60 13.63 3.13
N ILE A 557 24.90 13.29 1.88
CA ILE A 557 24.30 12.14 1.20
C ILE A 557 25.44 11.26 0.70
N VAL A 558 25.47 10.02 1.17
CA VAL A 558 26.34 8.97 0.65
C VAL A 558 25.46 7.94 -0.04
N ALA A 559 25.58 7.85 -1.35
CA ALA A 559 24.72 6.98 -2.14
C ALA A 559 25.54 5.95 -2.91
N THR A 560 25.05 4.72 -3.00
CA THR A 560 25.61 3.73 -3.90
C THR A 560 25.13 3.99 -5.33
N CYS A 561 25.97 3.71 -6.32
CA CYS A 561 25.63 3.77 -7.73
C CYS A 561 26.15 2.50 -8.40
N LEU A 562 25.24 1.79 -9.07
CA LEU A 562 25.56 0.57 -9.77
C LEU A 562 26.21 0.88 -11.12
N VAL A 563 27.30 0.18 -11.42
CA VAL A 563 27.99 0.18 -12.71
C VAL A 563 28.20 -1.25 -13.19
N GLU A 564 28.56 -1.45 -14.45
CA GLU A 564 28.83 -2.78 -15.02
C GLU A 564 27.63 -3.75 -14.89
N THR A 565 26.41 -3.20 -14.92
CA THR A 565 25.14 -3.95 -14.85
C THR A 565 24.68 -4.48 -16.21
N GLU A 566 25.48 -4.27 -17.26
CA GLU A 566 25.12 -4.51 -18.66
C GLU A 566 23.90 -3.69 -19.13
N SER A 567 23.47 -2.69 -18.34
CA SER A 567 22.36 -1.81 -18.65
C SER A 567 22.85 -0.44 -19.09
N ARG A 568 22.64 -0.10 -20.38
CA ARG A 568 22.93 1.24 -20.92
C ARG A 568 22.23 2.36 -20.15
N MET A 569 21.07 2.07 -19.55
CA MET A 569 20.37 3.01 -18.68
C MET A 569 21.20 3.37 -17.45
N ASP A 570 21.78 2.37 -16.77
CA ASP A 570 22.58 2.59 -15.57
C ASP A 570 23.88 3.34 -15.90
N ASP A 571 24.51 3.04 -17.04
CA ASP A 571 25.69 3.77 -17.51
C ASP A 571 25.38 5.27 -17.67
N ILE A 572 24.23 5.62 -18.26
CA ILE A 572 23.83 7.02 -18.44
C ILE A 572 23.48 7.68 -17.11
N ILE A 573 22.81 6.96 -16.20
CA ILE A 573 22.53 7.46 -14.84
C ILE A 573 23.85 7.80 -14.13
N PHE A 574 24.82 6.88 -14.18
CA PHE A 574 26.12 7.07 -13.55
C PHE A 574 26.83 8.30 -14.13
N GLU A 575 26.95 8.41 -15.46
CA GLU A 575 27.64 9.54 -16.09
C GLU A 575 26.99 10.90 -15.77
N GLU A 576 25.66 10.97 -15.72
CA GLU A 576 24.94 12.21 -15.39
C GLU A 576 25.09 12.59 -13.89
N LEU A 577 25.13 11.61 -13.00
CA LEU A 577 25.18 11.85 -11.55
C LEU A 577 26.60 12.00 -11.00
N LYS A 578 27.59 11.40 -11.66
CA LYS A 578 29.02 11.54 -11.32
C LYS A 578 29.45 13.00 -11.25
N GLY A 579 28.98 13.84 -12.19
CA GLY A 579 29.27 15.27 -12.20
C GLY A 579 28.72 16.05 -11.00
N THR A 580 27.70 15.51 -10.32
CA THR A 580 27.03 16.14 -9.18
C THR A 580 27.76 15.85 -7.86
N GLY A 581 28.40 14.67 -7.75
CA GLY A 581 29.16 14.26 -6.57
C GLY A 581 30.48 15.02 -6.39
N ASN A 582 30.94 15.08 -5.15
CA ASN A 582 32.26 15.65 -4.80
C ASN A 582 33.14 14.67 -4.01
N MET A 583 32.67 13.46 -3.75
CA MET A 583 33.45 12.32 -3.24
C MET A 583 33.07 11.06 -4.01
N GLU A 584 34.05 10.29 -4.46
CA GLU A 584 33.86 9.05 -5.21
C GLU A 584 34.68 7.93 -4.57
N ILE A 585 34.04 6.80 -4.25
CA ILE A 585 34.66 5.56 -3.84
C ILE A 585 34.33 4.53 -4.90
N ARG A 586 35.34 4.01 -5.59
CA ARG A 586 35.14 3.04 -6.66
C ARG A 586 35.51 1.65 -6.19
N LEU A 587 34.57 0.72 -6.28
CA LEU A 587 34.80 -0.69 -5.99
C LEU A 587 35.16 -1.43 -7.29
N ASP A 588 36.19 -2.27 -7.22
CA ASP A 588 36.78 -2.99 -8.34
C ASP A 588 36.27 -4.43 -8.41
N ARG A 589 35.82 -4.83 -9.59
CA ARG A 589 35.26 -6.16 -9.84
C ARG A 589 36.31 -7.27 -9.71
N ASP A 590 37.52 -7.05 -10.24
CA ASP A 590 38.58 -8.05 -10.23
C ASP A 590 39.06 -8.32 -8.80
N LEU A 591 39.13 -7.29 -7.96
CA LEU A 591 39.41 -7.44 -6.53
C LEU A 591 38.32 -8.27 -5.83
N ALA A 592 37.05 -7.96 -6.07
CA ALA A 592 35.92 -8.67 -5.47
C ALA A 592 35.88 -10.15 -5.90
N GLU A 593 36.12 -10.45 -7.18
CA GLU A 593 36.16 -11.82 -7.72
C GLU A 593 37.33 -12.64 -7.12
N ARG A 594 38.45 -11.98 -6.81
CA ARG A 594 39.59 -12.57 -6.08
C ARG A 594 39.41 -12.63 -4.57
N ARG A 595 38.27 -12.16 -4.05
CA ARG A 595 37.94 -12.06 -2.62
C ARG A 595 38.88 -11.16 -1.81
N VAL A 596 39.42 -10.13 -2.45
CA VAL A 596 40.21 -9.09 -1.79
C VAL A 596 39.26 -7.98 -1.33
N PHE A 597 39.02 -7.90 -0.01
CA PHE A 597 38.13 -6.91 0.59
C PHE A 597 38.87 -6.00 1.59
N PRO A 598 38.53 -4.71 1.68
CA PRO A 598 37.55 -4.01 0.85
C PRO A 598 38.03 -3.87 -0.60
N ALA A 599 37.13 -4.05 -1.56
CA ALA A 599 37.46 -4.05 -2.99
C ALA A 599 37.64 -2.62 -3.55
N ILE A 600 38.29 -1.72 -2.81
CA ILE A 600 38.40 -0.30 -3.15
C ILE A 600 39.54 -0.08 -4.15
N HIS A 601 39.23 0.55 -5.28
CA HIS A 601 40.20 1.03 -6.25
C HIS A 601 40.82 2.35 -5.76
N ILE A 602 41.93 2.26 -5.03
CA ILE A 602 42.58 3.41 -4.37
C ILE A 602 42.86 4.59 -5.32
N PRO A 603 43.51 4.42 -6.50
CA PRO A 603 43.78 5.55 -7.39
C PRO A 603 42.54 6.27 -7.96
N GLN A 604 41.42 5.56 -8.11
CA GLN A 604 40.17 6.09 -8.68
C GLN A 604 39.24 6.64 -7.61
N SER A 605 39.58 6.46 -6.33
CA SER A 605 38.79 6.95 -5.20
C SER A 605 39.39 8.25 -4.64
N GLY A 606 38.53 9.18 -4.24
CA GLY A 606 38.98 10.45 -3.67
C GLY A 606 37.85 11.45 -3.40
N THR A 607 38.22 12.50 -2.67
CA THR A 607 37.33 13.61 -2.34
C THR A 607 37.89 14.88 -2.96
N ARG A 608 37.02 15.70 -3.59
CA ARG A 608 37.39 17.03 -4.08
C ARG A 608 37.61 17.96 -2.90
N ASN A 609 38.67 18.77 -2.97
CA ASN A 609 39.08 19.69 -1.90
C ASN A 609 39.29 18.98 -0.55
N ASP A 610 39.90 17.78 -0.58
CA ASP A 610 40.21 17.00 0.61
C ASP A 610 41.26 17.67 1.53
N ASP A 611 42.01 18.64 1.00
CA ASP A 611 42.90 19.53 1.77
C ASP A 611 42.18 20.33 2.87
N ARG A 612 40.87 20.54 2.74
CA ARG A 612 40.04 21.18 3.78
C ARG A 612 39.68 20.26 4.94
N LEU A 613 39.72 18.94 4.71
CA LEU A 613 39.26 17.93 5.66
C LEU A 613 40.40 17.28 6.45
N TYR A 614 41.63 17.40 5.94
CA TYR A 614 42.83 16.91 6.59
C TYR A 614 43.54 18.01 7.37
N HIS A 615 44.19 17.62 8.48
CA HIS A 615 45.21 18.48 9.06
C HIS A 615 46.39 18.62 8.08
N PRO A 616 47.07 19.79 7.96
CA PRO A 616 48.16 19.97 7.01
C PRO A 616 49.28 18.92 7.10
N ASP A 617 49.64 18.50 8.32
CA ASP A 617 50.66 17.46 8.56
C ASP A 617 50.17 16.07 8.13
N GLU A 618 48.88 15.78 8.33
CA GLU A 618 48.24 14.54 7.88
C GLU A 618 48.22 14.49 6.35
N MET A 619 47.81 15.60 5.70
CA MET A 619 47.72 15.72 4.26
C MET A 619 49.06 15.46 3.57
N ALA A 620 50.16 16.00 4.11
CA ALA A 620 51.50 15.75 3.57
C ALA A 620 51.83 14.25 3.55
N LYS A 621 51.48 13.52 4.61
CA LYS A 621 51.69 12.07 4.73
C LYS A 621 50.74 11.26 3.84
N VAL A 622 49.47 11.66 3.75
CA VAL A 622 48.49 11.03 2.85
C VAL A 622 48.91 11.19 1.39
N ILE A 623 49.44 12.34 0.97
CA ILE A 623 49.96 12.55 -0.38
C ILE A 623 51.14 11.61 -0.67
N GLU A 624 52.07 11.47 0.28
CA GLU A 624 53.21 10.55 0.15
C GLU A 624 52.73 9.10 0.02
N LEU A 625 51.82 8.68 0.87
CA LEU A 625 51.16 7.37 0.84
C LEU A 625 50.53 7.09 -0.53
N ARG A 626 49.73 8.03 -1.04
CA ARG A 626 49.06 7.88 -2.35
C ARG A 626 50.05 7.73 -3.50
N LYS A 627 51.17 8.47 -3.47
CA LYS A 627 52.22 8.36 -4.50
C LYS A 627 52.87 6.97 -4.50
N GLN A 628 53.12 6.42 -3.32
CA GLN A 628 53.72 5.08 -3.19
C GLN A 628 52.75 3.99 -3.67
N LEU A 629 51.48 4.06 -3.24
CA LEU A 629 50.45 3.09 -3.66
C LEU A 629 50.14 3.14 -5.16
N ALA A 630 50.16 4.34 -5.76
CA ALA A 630 49.94 4.51 -7.20
C ALA A 630 51.05 3.89 -8.08
N ALA A 631 52.23 3.60 -7.51
CA ALA A 631 53.31 2.93 -8.22
C ALA A 631 53.17 1.40 -8.22
N MET A 632 52.25 0.85 -7.42
CA MET A 632 52.00 -0.59 -7.29
C MET A 632 50.82 -1.03 -8.17
N PRO A 633 50.77 -2.29 -8.61
CA PRO A 633 49.55 -2.89 -9.13
C PRO A 633 48.39 -2.80 -8.12
N ILE A 634 47.15 -2.62 -8.59
CA ILE A 634 45.97 -2.34 -7.75
C ILE A 634 45.79 -3.38 -6.63
N GLY A 635 45.86 -4.67 -6.96
CA GLY A 635 45.73 -5.77 -5.98
C GLY A 635 46.85 -5.78 -4.94
N GLU A 636 48.09 -5.49 -5.33
CA GLU A 636 49.23 -5.43 -4.41
C GLU A 636 49.14 -4.20 -3.50
N ALA A 637 48.68 -3.06 -4.04
CA ALA A 637 48.51 -1.82 -3.28
C ALA A 637 47.52 -1.99 -2.13
N ILE A 638 46.35 -2.58 -2.40
CA ILE A 638 45.31 -2.79 -1.38
C ILE A 638 45.77 -3.79 -0.32
N GLU A 639 46.38 -4.91 -0.71
CA GLU A 639 46.89 -5.92 0.22
C GLU A 639 48.01 -5.37 1.10
N THR A 640 48.93 -4.61 0.52
CA THR A 640 50.03 -3.96 1.25
C THR A 640 49.49 -2.96 2.27
N LEU A 641 48.56 -2.09 1.85
CA LEU A 641 47.96 -1.10 2.74
C LEU A 641 47.20 -1.79 3.89
N MET A 642 46.36 -2.78 3.59
CA MET A 642 45.59 -3.51 4.60
C MET A 642 46.48 -4.25 5.60
N ASN A 643 47.57 -4.86 5.13
CA ASN A 643 48.56 -5.53 6.00
C ASN A 643 49.32 -4.55 6.90
N GLN A 644 49.52 -3.30 6.48
CA GLN A 644 50.15 -2.30 7.35
C GLN A 644 49.16 -1.68 8.33
N LEU A 645 47.92 -1.41 7.88
CA LEU A 645 46.85 -0.92 8.76
C LEU A 645 46.58 -1.91 9.89
N SER A 646 46.52 -3.22 9.61
CA SER A 646 46.31 -4.26 10.64
C SER A 646 47.42 -4.36 11.69
N LYS A 647 48.63 -3.84 11.41
CA LYS A 647 49.76 -3.80 12.35
C LYS A 647 49.78 -2.54 13.23
N THR A 648 48.78 -1.67 13.09
CA THR A 648 48.70 -0.38 13.80
C THR A 648 47.33 -0.20 14.41
N GLY A 649 47.26 0.42 15.58
CA GLY A 649 46.00 0.67 16.28
C GLY A 649 45.25 1.90 15.79
N SER A 650 45.91 2.79 15.05
CA SER A 650 45.28 4.01 14.50
C SER A 650 45.89 4.47 13.17
N ASN A 651 45.17 5.27 12.41
CA ASN A 651 45.65 5.92 11.19
C ASN A 651 46.78 6.90 11.49
N VAL A 652 46.76 7.57 12.65
CA VAL A 652 47.85 8.45 13.10
C VAL A 652 49.13 7.64 13.30
N GLU A 653 49.06 6.51 14.01
CA GLU A 653 50.22 5.63 14.21
C GLU A 653 50.76 5.11 12.87
N PHE A 654 49.86 4.72 11.96
CA PHE A 654 50.22 4.28 10.62
C PHE A 654 50.96 5.35 9.81
N LEU A 655 50.42 6.56 9.71
CA LEU A 655 51.02 7.67 8.96
C LEU A 655 52.39 8.09 9.53
N MET A 656 52.60 7.92 10.84
CA MET A 656 53.90 8.17 11.48
C MET A 656 54.94 7.08 11.15
N LYS A 657 54.52 5.81 11.04
CA LYS A 657 55.42 4.69 10.66
C LYS A 657 55.73 4.65 9.16
N GLY A 658 54.76 5.02 8.33
CA GLY A 658 54.78 4.93 6.87
C GLY A 658 54.54 3.52 6.32
N LEU A 659 54.35 3.40 5.00
CA LEU A 659 54.43 2.12 4.28
C LEU A 659 55.88 1.62 4.32
N ARG A 660 56.14 0.52 5.03
CA ARG A 660 57.45 -0.13 5.12
C ARG A 660 57.44 -1.53 4.55
#